data_AF-A0A543N9B1-F1
#
_entry.id   AF-A0A543N9B1-F1
#
_cell.length_a   1.000
_cell.length_b   1.000
_cell.length_c   1.000
_cell.angle_alpha   90.00
_cell.angle_beta   90.00
_cell.angle_gamma   90.00
#
_symmetry.space_group_name_H-M   'P 1'
#
loop_
_entity.id
_entity.type
_entity.pdbx_description
1 polymer ?
#
loop_
_entity_poly.entity_id
_entity_poly.type
_entity_poly.pdbx_seq_one_letter_code
_entity_poly.pdbx_strand_id
1 'polypeptide(L)'
;MDDSTKDIPLASIQEHFWSAGEVSAADGSLRECVALRVHGPLERRFLQHAVHALLTRHEILRSTVTSDEDGARMRIHPPSPEPDLSWLDLSPLPPAEREEAAHRHVRELAGADIDMAAGPLVRFLALRLDRDDHVVALGVHHIVADATAVRLILSEVSEDYRAAARGAPSAVPEPELQYGDFALWERNTLLPAAEESDGGFWRETLRDAPARLDLRPDRPRPPVKGTRGHRTTYRFDASVGAGLREFARRNRTTPYTAALAAFSALIARSTGENDFVLGVLSANRPVPEVENLIGQFANTIPLRVTMTADADFAALTAHCGRVVADALDHDRLAWSRILEHARPERDPSRTPLVQHLFLPAVNPLEDLAFCGLPTLPVEVQRDRGRFDTVIELEVSERGARVWIEYDTALYTEDGITALLRDYERVLRHWLAEPDTPLSRLPLGEAPNGGPAADLRAALDLDAADTVLVHETLAEAPAVRAAAETAGARVRSAGADGEPVPRASVALIPADLLGAYSEEGAARIILVTEPVTAADLDRGSSRRVLRLLRTAADTLLVVDITGLPDTWPRVVHVSGGHPVVDTGTPQLSPHTPGTLHVSSSPTSLTARWSPTGDLEIVDGARFTAPDPGAASLAEDDPLLGLVRELWAEALRLPTVAPDDDFFASGGYSIVATRLVTELSDTLRVDVRVRTLFENPTPARLTTALRSRHPHLDAFLELVAAAPREDPPVPEAAPEPVAPAREERTIPLLAAQRQLWLAEQANPGALTHTIPLLLHITGPLDGEALRGAVGDVVARQDGLRGVFEEVDGEPVQRVLPFLGIEVEYTDLSPLPPSERAAREQRLKRETAYGGFDITTGPLLRARLVRTGEERHVLHLLFHHLVTDEVSMTVFMRELSEFYRARVTREPPRLPRLDVGFADLVTAEREALAGPEGERLRRYWARELADAPVLALPTDHPRPEQPSFVGEFLERPGPRELAEAMGQLARAHSTTVFTVFCAATTALLHHLSSYTDIVLGAPSENRGTRGAEHLVGCFLNVLPVRVNCSGDPTFTELLERVGESLFRAYEHQRLPFAEIVDAVRPERTPGQHPIYQVTCELQLPDWMPIDLPGCATSYELVSHGTARYDLSFHALMHREGISAMLEVNTSLWERDTGLARLDQLLGILSRVTTNPKSRLSELPV
;
A
#
# COMPACT_ATOMS: atom_id res chain seq x y z
N MET A 1 -8.53 -41.02 -7.70
CA MET A 1 -8.94 -40.50 -9.02
C MET A 1 -8.91 -39.01 -8.80
N ASP A 2 -7.84 -38.37 -9.27
CA ASP A 2 -7.00 -37.59 -8.34
C ASP A 2 -7.29 -36.09 -8.27
N ASP A 3 -6.71 -35.46 -7.23
CA ASP A 3 -7.45 -34.64 -6.23
C ASP A 3 -6.45 -33.95 -5.20
N SER A 4 -5.76 -32.81 -5.50
CA SER A 4 -4.89 -31.95 -4.57
C SER A 4 -4.35 -30.43 -4.81
N THR A 5 -4.48 -29.73 -5.97
CA THR A 5 -4.36 -28.33 -6.53
C THR A 5 -4.89 -28.08 -8.04
N LYS A 6 -6.04 -27.38 -8.37
CA LYS A 6 -6.61 -27.07 -9.75
C LYS A 6 -6.35 -25.61 -10.12
N ASP A 7 -6.37 -25.35 -11.43
CA ASP A 7 -5.27 -24.60 -12.05
C ASP A 7 -5.76 -23.59 -13.11
N ILE A 8 -6.62 -22.65 -12.69
CA ILE A 8 -7.51 -21.92 -13.62
C ILE A 8 -7.06 -20.46 -13.80
N PRO A 9 -6.95 -19.92 -15.04
CA PRO A 9 -6.70 -18.49 -15.22
C PRO A 9 -7.82 -17.65 -14.59
N LEU A 10 -7.48 -16.50 -14.00
CA LEU A 10 -8.49 -15.55 -13.52
C LEU A 10 -9.49 -15.19 -14.61
N ALA A 11 -10.77 -14.99 -14.29
CA ALA A 11 -11.66 -14.26 -15.20
C ALA A 11 -11.14 -12.80 -15.36
N SER A 12 -11.40 -12.11 -16.48
CA SER A 12 -10.84 -10.76 -16.67
C SER A 12 -11.34 -9.75 -15.62
N ILE A 13 -12.51 -9.98 -15.02
CA ILE A 13 -12.95 -9.20 -13.86
C ILE A 13 -12.09 -9.44 -12.60
N GLN A 14 -11.59 -10.65 -12.37
CA GLN A 14 -10.66 -10.93 -11.28
C GLN A 14 -9.26 -10.37 -11.55
N GLU A 15 -8.80 -10.32 -12.81
CA GLU A 15 -7.55 -9.61 -13.17
C GLU A 15 -7.60 -8.14 -12.72
N HIS A 16 -8.76 -7.49 -12.80
CA HIS A 16 -8.93 -6.12 -12.34
C HIS A 16 -8.74 -5.98 -10.82
N PHE A 17 -9.25 -6.91 -10.01
CA PHE A 17 -9.03 -6.90 -8.56
C PHE A 17 -7.60 -7.30 -8.19
N TRP A 18 -6.99 -8.24 -8.93
CA TRP A 18 -5.60 -8.63 -8.75
C TRP A 18 -4.64 -7.47 -9.03
N SER A 19 -4.68 -6.90 -10.24
CA SER A 19 -3.81 -5.77 -10.65
C SER A 19 -4.02 -4.50 -9.81
N ALA A 20 -5.22 -4.29 -9.25
CA ALA A 20 -5.47 -3.20 -8.31
C ALA A 20 -4.83 -3.40 -6.92
N GLY A 21 -4.67 -4.65 -6.47
CA GLY A 21 -3.90 -4.99 -5.27
C GLY A 21 -2.39 -4.96 -5.50
N GLU A 22 -1.93 -5.33 -6.70
CA GLU A 22 -0.50 -5.40 -7.08
C GLU A 22 0.21 -4.02 -6.99
N VAL A 23 -0.49 -2.94 -7.38
CA VAL A 23 0.02 -1.55 -7.36
C VAL A 23 0.28 -1.03 -5.95
N SER A 24 -0.44 -1.55 -4.96
CA SER A 24 -0.17 -1.27 -3.56
C SER A 24 -0.70 -2.44 -2.77
N ALA A 25 0.23 -3.31 -2.37
CA ALA A 25 0.73 -3.46 -0.99
C ALA A 25 -0.31 -3.70 0.10
N ALA A 26 -1.46 -3.03 0.01
CA ALA A 26 -2.14 -2.49 1.16
C ALA A 26 -3.70 -2.40 1.10
N ASP A 27 -4.43 -2.86 0.06
CA ASP A 27 -5.86 -2.52 -0.15
C ASP A 27 -6.84 -3.15 0.85
N GLY A 28 -7.67 -2.30 1.48
CA GLY A 28 -8.88 -2.73 2.19
C GLY A 28 -10.18 -2.26 1.51
N SER A 29 -10.10 -1.46 0.45
CA SER A 29 -11.27 -1.03 -0.34
C SER A 29 -11.83 -2.14 -1.25
N LEU A 30 -11.18 -3.31 -1.27
CA LEU A 30 -11.58 -4.50 -2.02
C LEU A 30 -12.17 -5.60 -1.10
N ARG A 31 -12.53 -5.27 0.15
CA ARG A 31 -13.13 -6.19 1.12
C ARG A 31 -14.57 -5.78 1.45
N GLU A 32 -15.43 -6.76 1.65
CA GLU A 32 -16.80 -6.58 2.12
C GLU A 32 -16.95 -7.27 3.48
N CYS A 33 -17.57 -6.58 4.45
CA CYS A 33 -17.88 -7.14 5.76
C CYS A 33 -19.34 -6.85 6.12
N VAL A 34 -20.10 -7.90 6.40
CA VAL A 34 -21.53 -7.84 6.74
C VAL A 34 -21.80 -8.52 8.07
N ALA A 35 -22.72 -7.96 8.86
CA ALA A 35 -23.02 -8.46 10.21
C ALA A 35 -24.53 -8.47 10.52
N LEU A 36 -24.96 -9.50 11.24
CA LEU A 36 -26.33 -9.77 11.65
C LEU A 36 -26.37 -10.01 13.17
N ARG A 37 -27.21 -9.28 13.90
CA ARG A 37 -27.64 -9.71 15.23
C ARG A 37 -28.73 -10.78 15.06
N VAL A 38 -28.61 -11.88 15.80
CA VAL A 38 -29.48 -13.06 15.70
C VAL A 38 -30.13 -13.30 17.05
N HIS A 39 -31.46 -13.25 17.09
CA HIS A 39 -32.23 -13.34 18.33
C HIS A 39 -32.79 -14.77 18.52
N GLY A 40 -32.20 -15.49 19.46
CA GLY A 40 -32.54 -16.87 19.81
C GLY A 40 -31.30 -17.74 20.06
N PRO A 41 -31.51 -19.01 20.43
CA PRO A 41 -30.43 -19.93 20.77
C PRO A 41 -29.72 -20.46 19.52
N LEU A 42 -28.47 -20.04 19.32
CA LEU A 42 -27.59 -20.48 18.25
C LEU A 42 -26.61 -21.53 18.77
N GLU A 43 -26.57 -22.72 18.18
CA GLU A 43 -25.67 -23.80 18.59
C GLU A 43 -24.46 -23.93 17.66
N ARG A 44 -23.27 -23.65 18.20
CA ARG A 44 -21.97 -23.75 17.52
C ARG A 44 -21.82 -24.98 16.62
N ARG A 45 -22.21 -26.17 17.09
CA ARG A 45 -22.04 -27.45 16.35
C ARG A 45 -22.80 -27.49 15.01
N PHE A 46 -24.00 -26.90 14.94
CA PHE A 46 -24.78 -26.88 13.71
C PHE A 46 -24.28 -25.78 12.76
N LEU A 47 -23.77 -24.68 13.30
CA LEU A 47 -23.13 -23.63 12.50
C LEU A 47 -21.79 -24.09 11.89
N GLN A 48 -20.95 -24.79 12.67
CA GLN A 48 -19.73 -25.43 12.16
C GLN A 48 -20.06 -26.44 11.04
N HIS A 49 -21.12 -27.25 11.18
CA HIS A 49 -21.55 -28.16 10.10
C HIS A 49 -22.01 -27.41 8.85
N ALA A 50 -22.77 -26.32 9.00
CA ALA A 50 -23.30 -25.54 7.89
C ALA A 50 -22.22 -24.79 7.09
N VAL A 51 -21.25 -24.16 7.79
CA VAL A 51 -20.12 -23.50 7.11
C VAL A 51 -19.21 -24.54 6.45
N HIS A 52 -19.02 -25.73 7.04
CA HIS A 52 -18.31 -26.82 6.38
C HIS A 52 -19.01 -27.26 5.09
N ALA A 53 -20.34 -27.49 5.11
CA ALA A 53 -21.09 -27.90 3.91
C ALA A 53 -21.04 -26.87 2.78
N LEU A 54 -21.15 -25.57 3.08
CA LEU A 54 -20.93 -24.48 2.12
C LEU A 54 -19.52 -24.55 1.50
N LEU A 55 -18.49 -24.71 2.34
CA LEU A 55 -17.09 -24.81 1.91
C LEU A 55 -16.76 -26.16 1.27
N THR A 56 -17.65 -27.15 1.30
CA THR A 56 -17.59 -28.33 0.41
C THR A 56 -17.99 -27.93 -1.02
N ARG A 57 -19.19 -27.36 -1.12
CA ARG A 57 -20.01 -27.22 -2.33
C ARG A 57 -19.46 -26.26 -3.39
N HIS A 58 -18.83 -25.16 -2.97
CA HIS A 58 -18.51 -24.03 -3.86
C HIS A 58 -17.00 -23.80 -4.00
N GLU A 59 -16.42 -24.11 -5.17
CA GLU A 59 -14.99 -24.05 -5.48
C GLU A 59 -14.34 -22.66 -5.24
N ILE A 60 -15.12 -21.59 -5.33
CA ILE A 60 -14.65 -20.19 -5.24
C ILE A 60 -14.47 -19.66 -3.81
N LEU A 61 -15.29 -20.10 -2.86
CA LEU A 61 -15.17 -19.68 -1.44
C LEU A 61 -13.96 -20.29 -0.75
N ARG A 62 -13.36 -21.23 -1.46
CA ARG A 62 -12.22 -22.02 -1.11
C ARG A 62 -11.08 -21.75 -2.09
N SER A 63 -11.07 -20.61 -2.81
CA SER A 63 -9.96 -20.29 -3.70
C SER A 63 -8.94 -19.29 -3.13
N THR A 64 -7.76 -19.20 -3.75
CA THR A 64 -6.79 -18.09 -3.63
C THR A 64 -6.26 -17.67 -5.02
N VAL A 65 -5.40 -16.64 -5.13
CA VAL A 65 -4.74 -16.19 -6.40
C VAL A 65 -3.18 -16.08 -6.32
N THR A 66 -2.45 -16.37 -7.41
CA THR A 66 -0.97 -16.15 -7.63
C THR A 66 -0.64 -15.69 -9.06
N SER A 67 0.66 -15.50 -9.34
CA SER A 67 1.25 -15.31 -10.66
C SER A 67 2.36 -16.33 -11.02
N ASP A 68 2.28 -16.98 -12.19
CA ASP A 68 3.40 -17.67 -12.88
C ASP A 68 4.14 -16.72 -13.85
N GLU A 69 5.01 -17.28 -14.69
CA GLU A 69 5.55 -16.60 -15.88
C GLU A 69 4.49 -16.41 -17.00
N ASP A 70 3.33 -17.07 -16.92
CA ASP A 70 2.25 -17.02 -17.92
C ASP A 70 1.12 -16.01 -17.57
N GLY A 71 0.92 -15.65 -16.30
CA GLY A 71 -0.07 -14.67 -15.83
C GLY A 71 -0.60 -14.89 -14.40
N ALA A 72 -1.73 -14.28 -14.07
CA ALA A 72 -2.37 -14.42 -12.75
C ALA A 72 -3.51 -15.45 -12.75
N ARG A 73 -3.58 -16.32 -11.72
CA ARG A 73 -4.37 -17.57 -11.74
C ARG A 73 -4.95 -17.96 -10.38
N MET A 74 -6.09 -18.67 -10.39
CA MET A 74 -6.91 -19.06 -9.24
C MET A 74 -6.86 -20.56 -8.95
N ARG A 75 -6.58 -20.87 -7.68
CA ARG A 75 -6.42 -22.22 -7.09
C ARG A 75 -7.64 -22.57 -6.23
N ILE A 76 -8.16 -23.80 -6.26
CA ILE A 76 -9.51 -24.18 -5.75
C ILE A 76 -9.51 -25.17 -4.53
N HIS A 77 -9.15 -24.74 -3.30
CA HIS A 77 -9.06 -25.57 -2.07
C HIS A 77 -10.37 -26.27 -1.72
N PRO A 78 -10.47 -27.24 -0.80
CA PRO A 78 -11.61 -28.12 -0.62
C PRO A 78 -12.59 -27.59 0.41
N PRO A 79 -13.60 -28.40 0.73
CA PRO A 79 -13.90 -28.61 2.15
C PRO A 79 -12.62 -28.76 3.00
N SER A 80 -12.22 -27.69 3.69
CA SER A 80 -11.52 -27.89 4.96
C SER A 80 -12.55 -28.51 5.90
N PRO A 81 -12.28 -29.67 6.50
CA PRO A 81 -13.15 -30.20 7.54
C PRO A 81 -12.85 -29.57 8.91
N GLU A 82 -12.07 -28.49 8.97
CA GLU A 82 -12.20 -27.41 9.97
C GLU A 82 -12.55 -26.11 9.20
N PRO A 83 -13.82 -25.69 9.13
CA PRO A 83 -14.15 -24.37 8.55
C PRO A 83 -13.65 -23.25 9.47
N ASP A 84 -13.16 -22.15 8.88
CA ASP A 84 -12.77 -20.96 9.64
C ASP A 84 -14.01 -20.21 10.17
N LEU A 85 -14.45 -20.64 11.35
CA LEU A 85 -15.54 -20.08 12.12
C LEU A 85 -15.06 -19.77 13.54
N SER A 86 -14.69 -18.52 13.76
CA SER A 86 -14.37 -18.00 15.08
C SER A 86 -15.62 -17.94 15.96
N TRP A 87 -15.57 -18.55 17.15
CA TRP A 87 -16.67 -18.52 18.12
C TRP A 87 -16.19 -17.95 19.46
N LEU A 88 -16.66 -16.76 19.82
CA LEU A 88 -16.32 -16.06 21.07
C LEU A 88 -17.53 -15.97 22.00
N ASP A 89 -17.28 -16.09 23.31
CA ASP A 89 -18.30 -15.96 24.34
C ASP A 89 -18.08 -14.66 25.14
N LEU A 90 -18.92 -13.66 24.86
CA LEU A 90 -18.90 -12.36 25.52
C LEU A 90 -19.85 -12.32 26.74
N SER A 91 -20.67 -13.35 26.95
CA SER A 91 -21.59 -13.44 28.09
C SER A 91 -20.92 -13.33 29.49
N PRO A 92 -19.63 -13.65 29.72
CA PRO A 92 -18.93 -13.36 30.97
C PRO A 92 -18.71 -11.86 31.25
N LEU A 93 -18.75 -10.99 30.23
CA LEU A 93 -18.54 -9.55 30.39
C LEU A 93 -19.78 -8.84 30.97
N PRO A 94 -19.60 -7.71 31.68
CA PRO A 94 -20.69 -6.83 32.08
C PRO A 94 -21.54 -6.39 30.87
N PRO A 95 -22.88 -6.30 30.97
CA PRO A 95 -23.75 -6.03 29.82
C PRO A 95 -23.43 -4.74 29.04
N ALA A 96 -22.89 -3.70 29.70
CA ALA A 96 -22.47 -2.46 29.06
C ALA A 96 -21.18 -2.60 28.21
N GLU A 97 -20.35 -3.60 28.51
CA GLU A 97 -19.08 -3.87 27.80
C GLU A 97 -19.28 -4.85 26.65
N ARG A 98 -20.31 -5.73 26.72
CA ARG A 98 -20.61 -6.74 25.68
C ARG A 98 -20.85 -6.12 24.30
N GLU A 99 -21.62 -5.03 24.25
CA GLU A 99 -22.01 -4.36 23.00
C GLU A 99 -20.79 -3.68 22.34
N GLU A 100 -19.96 -2.97 23.11
CA GLU A 100 -18.72 -2.36 22.60
C GLU A 100 -17.68 -3.43 22.19
N ALA A 101 -17.58 -4.53 22.95
CA ALA A 101 -16.74 -5.67 22.55
C ALA A 101 -17.20 -6.30 21.22
N ALA A 102 -18.52 -6.39 20.99
CA ALA A 102 -19.05 -6.88 19.72
C ALA A 102 -18.79 -5.90 18.56
N HIS A 103 -19.04 -4.60 18.74
CA HIS A 103 -18.67 -3.60 17.73
C HIS A 103 -17.17 -3.55 17.47
N ARG A 104 -16.33 -3.83 18.48
CA ARG A 104 -14.87 -3.96 18.30
C ARG A 104 -14.53 -5.19 17.45
N HIS A 105 -15.00 -6.38 17.80
CA HIS A 105 -14.71 -7.60 17.02
C HIS A 105 -15.28 -7.56 15.58
N VAL A 106 -16.39 -6.86 15.33
CA VAL A 106 -16.90 -6.63 13.96
C VAL A 106 -16.04 -5.64 13.18
N ARG A 107 -15.52 -4.57 13.82
CA ARG A 107 -14.53 -3.67 13.20
C ARG A 107 -13.17 -4.35 12.97
N GLU A 108 -12.72 -5.18 13.90
CA GLU A 108 -11.52 -6.03 13.75
C GLU A 108 -11.67 -6.95 12.53
N LEU A 109 -12.83 -7.62 12.36
CA LEU A 109 -13.10 -8.44 11.17
C LEU A 109 -13.16 -7.61 9.87
N ALA A 110 -13.76 -6.41 9.90
CA ALA A 110 -13.87 -5.54 8.74
C ALA A 110 -12.51 -4.93 8.32
N GLY A 111 -11.63 -4.64 9.28
CA GLY A 111 -10.29 -4.10 9.04
C GLY A 111 -9.20 -5.15 8.85
N ALA A 112 -9.47 -6.44 9.11
CA ALA A 112 -8.50 -7.52 9.00
C ALA A 112 -8.11 -7.79 7.54
N ASP A 113 -6.81 -8.04 7.32
CA ASP A 113 -6.23 -8.35 6.02
C ASP A 113 -6.50 -9.83 5.65
N ILE A 114 -7.00 -10.05 4.43
CA ILE A 114 -7.42 -11.31 3.80
C ILE A 114 -6.49 -11.61 2.60
N ASP A 115 -5.24 -12.04 2.87
CA ASP A 115 -4.22 -12.17 1.83
C ASP A 115 -4.73 -13.05 0.68
N MET A 116 -4.81 -12.44 -0.52
CA MET A 116 -5.37 -13.06 -1.72
C MET A 116 -4.67 -14.37 -2.09
N ALA A 117 -3.40 -14.52 -1.72
CA ALA A 117 -2.62 -15.72 -1.97
C ALA A 117 -2.80 -16.77 -0.84
N ALA A 118 -3.01 -16.31 0.41
CA ALA A 118 -3.14 -17.15 1.61
C ALA A 118 -4.51 -17.82 1.73
N GLY A 119 -5.53 -16.98 1.60
CA GLY A 119 -6.84 -17.29 2.13
C GLY A 119 -6.85 -17.40 3.67
N PRO A 120 -7.95 -17.94 4.22
CA PRO A 120 -9.21 -18.17 3.52
C PRO A 120 -9.80 -16.82 3.07
N LEU A 121 -10.23 -16.72 1.81
CA LEU A 121 -10.77 -15.46 1.25
C LEU A 121 -12.17 -15.09 1.76
N VAL A 122 -12.69 -15.90 2.68
CA VAL A 122 -13.95 -15.73 3.40
C VAL A 122 -13.74 -16.18 4.86
N ARG A 123 -14.20 -15.38 5.82
CA ARG A 123 -14.03 -15.62 7.27
C ARG A 123 -15.36 -15.44 8.00
N PHE A 124 -15.69 -16.38 8.89
CA PHE A 124 -16.93 -16.34 9.67
C PHE A 124 -16.65 -16.07 11.15
N LEU A 125 -17.45 -15.17 11.75
CA LEU A 125 -17.39 -14.83 13.16
C LEU A 125 -18.76 -15.02 13.82
N ALA A 126 -18.79 -15.66 14.98
CA ALA A 126 -19.96 -15.79 15.84
C ALA A 126 -19.64 -15.34 17.27
N LEU A 127 -20.37 -14.36 17.77
CA LEU A 127 -20.25 -13.80 19.10
C LEU A 127 -21.50 -14.16 19.91
N ARG A 128 -21.33 -14.78 21.08
CA ARG A 128 -22.42 -14.99 22.04
C ARG A 128 -22.50 -13.84 23.04
N LEU A 129 -23.58 -13.06 22.98
CA LEU A 129 -23.84 -11.96 23.94
C LEU A 129 -24.58 -12.48 25.16
N ASP A 130 -25.57 -13.35 24.97
CA ASP A 130 -26.23 -14.11 26.03
C ASP A 130 -26.75 -15.45 25.47
N ARG A 131 -27.53 -16.23 26.22
CA ARG A 131 -28.09 -17.52 25.75
C ARG A 131 -28.87 -17.40 24.45
N ASP A 132 -29.64 -16.32 24.31
CA ASP A 132 -30.62 -16.13 23.24
C ASP A 132 -30.35 -14.82 22.44
N ASP A 133 -29.12 -14.30 22.47
CA ASP A 133 -28.69 -13.11 21.71
C ASP A 133 -27.25 -13.29 21.21
N HIS A 134 -27.06 -13.17 19.89
CA HIS A 134 -25.80 -13.44 19.21
C HIS A 134 -25.53 -12.40 18.11
N VAL A 135 -24.27 -12.25 17.70
CA VAL A 135 -23.89 -11.57 16.45
C VAL A 135 -23.17 -12.57 15.55
N VAL A 136 -23.54 -12.62 14.27
CA VAL A 136 -22.87 -13.40 13.23
C VAL A 136 -22.37 -12.43 12.16
N ALA A 137 -21.10 -12.52 11.80
CA ALA A 137 -20.48 -11.66 10.79
C ALA A 137 -19.66 -12.47 9.78
N LEU A 138 -19.54 -11.90 8.58
CA LEU A 138 -18.91 -12.49 7.41
C LEU A 138 -18.00 -11.43 6.77
N GLY A 139 -16.70 -11.68 6.75
CA GLY A 139 -15.72 -10.90 5.98
C GLY A 139 -15.32 -11.68 4.72
N VAL A 140 -15.23 -11.00 3.57
CA VAL A 140 -14.90 -11.63 2.28
C VAL A 140 -14.14 -10.67 1.37
N HIS A 141 -13.18 -11.19 0.58
CA HIS A 141 -12.48 -10.39 -0.43
C HIS A 141 -13.28 -10.36 -1.75
N HIS A 142 -13.39 -9.19 -2.40
CA HIS A 142 -14.17 -9.02 -3.63
C HIS A 142 -13.65 -9.83 -4.83
N ILE A 143 -12.48 -10.46 -4.76
CA ILE A 143 -12.02 -11.37 -5.83
C ILE A 143 -12.78 -12.71 -5.87
N VAL A 144 -13.54 -13.05 -4.81
CA VAL A 144 -14.37 -14.28 -4.72
C VAL A 144 -15.87 -14.03 -4.51
N ALA A 145 -16.31 -12.80 -4.22
CA ALA A 145 -17.72 -12.50 -3.97
C ALA A 145 -18.17 -11.08 -4.38
N ASP A 146 -19.27 -11.01 -5.12
CA ASP A 146 -20.15 -9.84 -5.19
C ASP A 146 -21.23 -9.85 -4.08
N ALA A 147 -22.06 -8.80 -4.01
CA ALA A 147 -23.15 -8.71 -3.04
C ALA A 147 -24.24 -9.80 -3.21
N THR A 148 -24.41 -10.37 -4.40
CA THR A 148 -25.32 -11.50 -4.66
C THR A 148 -24.75 -12.78 -4.05
N ALA A 149 -23.46 -13.03 -4.24
CA ALA A 149 -22.72 -14.12 -3.62
C ALA A 149 -22.78 -14.06 -2.08
N VAL A 150 -22.59 -12.87 -1.47
CA VAL A 150 -22.77 -12.65 -0.02
C VAL A 150 -24.15 -13.09 0.47
N ARG A 151 -25.21 -12.77 -0.28
CA ARG A 151 -26.59 -13.18 0.07
C ARG A 151 -26.82 -14.69 -0.09
N LEU A 152 -26.22 -15.32 -1.10
CA LEU A 152 -26.28 -16.77 -1.32
C LEU A 152 -25.58 -17.54 -0.18
N ILE A 153 -24.34 -17.14 0.17
CA ILE A 153 -23.55 -17.70 1.30
C ILE A 153 -24.38 -17.80 2.58
N LEU A 154 -24.98 -16.68 3.00
CA LEU A 154 -25.74 -16.62 4.26
C LEU A 154 -27.07 -17.40 4.18
N SER A 155 -27.66 -17.51 2.98
CA SER A 155 -28.89 -18.27 2.75
C SER A 155 -28.66 -19.79 2.81
N GLU A 156 -27.58 -20.28 2.21
CA GLU A 156 -27.21 -21.70 2.26
C GLU A 156 -26.82 -22.14 3.67
N VAL A 157 -25.97 -21.38 4.36
CA VAL A 157 -25.61 -21.66 5.77
C VAL A 157 -26.86 -21.67 6.66
N SER A 158 -27.86 -20.83 6.38
CA SER A 158 -29.15 -20.83 7.08
C SER A 158 -29.99 -22.10 6.84
N GLU A 159 -29.96 -22.72 5.65
CA GLU A 159 -30.64 -24.00 5.39
C GLU A 159 -29.84 -25.19 5.91
N ASP A 160 -28.53 -25.25 5.69
CA ASP A 160 -27.67 -26.34 6.15
C ASP A 160 -27.64 -26.42 7.69
N TYR A 161 -27.68 -25.29 8.40
CA TYR A 161 -27.89 -25.26 9.85
C TYR A 161 -29.22 -25.89 10.24
N ARG A 162 -30.31 -25.53 9.53
CA ARG A 162 -31.66 -26.04 9.81
C ARG A 162 -31.77 -27.53 9.46
N ALA A 163 -31.06 -28.03 8.46
CA ALA A 163 -30.94 -29.46 8.18
C ALA A 163 -30.23 -30.19 9.33
N ALA A 164 -29.04 -29.74 9.71
CA ALA A 164 -28.23 -30.31 10.79
C ALA A 164 -28.97 -30.34 12.14
N ALA A 165 -29.62 -29.24 12.53
CA ALA A 165 -30.39 -29.12 13.77
C ALA A 165 -31.62 -30.07 13.82
N ARG A 166 -32.11 -30.53 12.66
CA ARG A 166 -33.21 -31.51 12.55
C ARG A 166 -32.72 -32.96 12.37
N GLY A 167 -31.41 -33.18 12.21
CA GLY A 167 -30.87 -34.49 11.82
C GLY A 167 -31.28 -34.92 10.40
N ALA A 168 -31.54 -33.96 9.52
CA ALA A 168 -31.92 -34.16 8.12
C ALA A 168 -30.73 -33.90 7.18
N PRO A 169 -30.70 -34.48 5.97
CA PRO A 169 -29.74 -34.07 4.94
C PRO A 169 -30.00 -32.62 4.49
N SER A 170 -29.00 -32.02 3.86
CA SER A 170 -29.15 -30.72 3.19
C SER A 170 -30.28 -30.74 2.17
N ALA A 171 -30.92 -29.58 1.98
CA ALA A 171 -31.86 -29.32 0.89
C ALA A 171 -31.29 -28.33 -0.15
N VAL A 172 -30.04 -27.90 0.02
CA VAL A 172 -29.30 -27.08 -0.96
C VAL A 172 -28.82 -28.01 -2.08
N PRO A 173 -29.07 -27.69 -3.36
CA PRO A 173 -28.56 -28.48 -4.47
C PRO A 173 -27.05 -28.29 -4.65
N GLU A 174 -26.37 -29.31 -5.19
CA GLU A 174 -25.02 -29.13 -5.75
C GLU A 174 -25.12 -28.28 -7.03
N PRO A 175 -24.17 -27.34 -7.28
CA PRO A 175 -24.24 -26.44 -8.42
C PRO A 175 -23.93 -27.17 -9.75
N GLU A 176 -24.61 -26.77 -10.83
CA GLU A 176 -24.42 -27.37 -12.17
C GLU A 176 -23.13 -26.89 -12.87
N LEU A 177 -22.57 -25.76 -12.43
CA LEU A 177 -21.29 -25.18 -12.87
C LEU A 177 -20.54 -24.66 -11.65
N GLN A 178 -19.21 -24.70 -11.69
CA GLN A 178 -18.35 -24.00 -10.73
C GLN A 178 -17.83 -22.68 -11.34
N TYR A 179 -17.39 -21.74 -10.51
CA TYR A 179 -16.86 -20.46 -11.00
C TYR A 179 -15.62 -20.64 -11.89
N GLY A 180 -14.85 -21.72 -11.67
CA GLY A 180 -13.75 -22.12 -12.55
C GLY A 180 -14.18 -22.40 -14.00
N ASP A 181 -15.34 -23.02 -14.20
CA ASP A 181 -15.89 -23.31 -15.53
C ASP A 181 -16.28 -22.00 -16.25
N PHE A 182 -16.86 -21.06 -15.51
CA PHE A 182 -17.15 -19.70 -16.00
C PHE A 182 -15.87 -18.96 -16.42
N ALA A 183 -14.81 -18.98 -15.60
CA ALA A 183 -13.55 -18.32 -15.95
C ALA A 183 -12.90 -18.91 -17.21
N LEU A 184 -12.94 -20.24 -17.39
CA LEU A 184 -12.46 -20.90 -18.60
C LEU A 184 -13.31 -20.54 -19.82
N TRP A 185 -14.63 -20.48 -19.70
CA TRP A 185 -15.54 -20.08 -20.79
C TRP A 185 -15.39 -18.59 -21.14
N GLU A 186 -15.19 -17.73 -20.15
CA GLU A 186 -14.97 -16.30 -20.34
C GLU A 186 -13.72 -16.06 -21.18
N ARG A 187 -12.56 -16.58 -20.75
CA ARG A 187 -11.29 -16.43 -21.47
C ARG A 187 -11.29 -17.01 -22.88
N ASN A 188 -11.88 -18.19 -23.07
CA ASN A 188 -11.80 -18.91 -24.34
C ASN A 188 -12.94 -18.58 -25.32
N THR A 189 -13.97 -17.84 -24.92
CA THR A 189 -15.14 -17.59 -25.78
C THR A 189 -15.78 -16.22 -25.58
N LEU A 190 -16.05 -15.78 -24.35
CA LEU A 190 -16.71 -14.48 -24.12
C LEU A 190 -15.78 -13.30 -24.42
N LEU A 191 -14.59 -13.30 -23.83
CA LEU A 191 -13.64 -12.19 -23.87
C LEU A 191 -13.15 -11.87 -25.31
N PRO A 192 -12.76 -12.84 -26.16
CA PRO A 192 -12.39 -12.55 -27.55
C PRO A 192 -13.53 -11.95 -28.37
N ALA A 193 -14.79 -12.35 -28.09
CA ALA A 193 -15.96 -11.80 -28.77
C ALA A 193 -16.28 -10.38 -28.28
N ALA A 194 -16.18 -10.13 -26.98
CA ALA A 194 -16.37 -8.79 -26.38
C ALA A 194 -15.27 -7.80 -26.78
N GLU A 195 -14.03 -8.26 -26.98
CA GLU A 195 -12.94 -7.46 -27.54
C GLU A 195 -13.25 -7.01 -29.00
N GLU A 196 -13.88 -7.88 -29.80
CA GLU A 196 -14.32 -7.54 -31.16
C GLU A 196 -15.55 -6.62 -31.19
N SER A 197 -16.59 -6.88 -30.38
CA SER A 197 -17.85 -6.11 -30.39
C SER A 197 -17.80 -4.84 -29.54
N ASP A 198 -17.34 -4.95 -28.30
CA ASP A 198 -17.55 -3.94 -27.26
C ASP A 198 -16.32 -3.02 -27.11
N GLY A 199 -15.12 -3.53 -27.39
CA GLY A 199 -13.89 -2.73 -27.43
C GLY A 199 -13.94 -1.60 -28.47
N GLY A 200 -14.75 -1.75 -29.53
CA GLY A 200 -15.07 -0.69 -30.48
C GLY A 200 -15.92 0.43 -29.88
N PHE A 201 -16.97 0.08 -29.12
CA PHE A 201 -17.84 1.03 -28.43
C PHE A 201 -17.08 1.84 -27.38
N TRP A 202 -16.32 1.16 -26.50
CA TRP A 202 -15.59 1.84 -25.42
C TRP A 202 -14.55 2.85 -25.95
N ARG A 203 -13.88 2.53 -27.06
CA ARG A 203 -12.90 3.41 -27.74
C ARG A 203 -13.52 4.60 -28.49
N GLU A 204 -14.82 4.56 -28.77
CA GLU A 204 -15.58 5.68 -29.34
C GLU A 204 -16.17 6.55 -28.22
N THR A 205 -16.96 5.95 -27.32
CA THR A 205 -17.66 6.61 -26.22
C THR A 205 -16.70 7.36 -25.27
N LEU A 206 -15.52 6.78 -25.00
CA LEU A 206 -14.52 7.36 -24.10
C LEU A 206 -13.42 8.15 -24.83
N ARG A 207 -13.50 8.36 -26.15
CA ARG A 207 -12.52 9.19 -26.87
C ARG A 207 -12.58 10.62 -26.35
N ASP A 208 -11.44 11.18 -25.99
CA ASP A 208 -11.34 12.53 -25.42
C ASP A 208 -12.26 12.71 -24.19
N ALA A 209 -12.49 11.64 -23.43
CA ALA A 209 -13.24 11.71 -22.17
C ALA A 209 -12.47 12.53 -21.13
N PRO A 210 -13.13 13.41 -20.34
CA PRO A 210 -12.47 14.18 -19.30
C PRO A 210 -11.73 13.29 -18.30
N ALA A 211 -10.42 13.50 -18.14
CA ALA A 211 -9.58 12.75 -17.22
C ALA A 211 -9.84 13.07 -15.73
N ARG A 212 -10.64 14.12 -15.45
CA ARG A 212 -10.92 14.63 -14.10
C ARG A 212 -12.35 15.12 -13.96
N LEU A 213 -12.93 14.86 -12.80
CA LEU A 213 -14.12 15.49 -12.24
C LEU A 213 -13.84 15.81 -10.77
N ASP A 214 -13.71 17.08 -10.42
CA ASP A 214 -13.52 17.54 -9.04
C ASP A 214 -14.85 18.09 -8.48
N LEU A 215 -15.65 17.22 -7.85
CA LEU A 215 -17.01 17.55 -7.36
C LEU A 215 -17.02 18.41 -6.08
N ARG A 216 -16.45 19.62 -6.17
CA ARG A 216 -16.27 20.57 -5.06
C ARG A 216 -15.46 20.01 -3.87
N PRO A 217 -14.26 19.43 -4.07
CA PRO A 217 -13.40 19.00 -2.97
C PRO A 217 -13.10 20.18 -2.03
N ASP A 218 -13.33 20.03 -0.73
CA ASP A 218 -13.12 21.10 0.25
C ASP A 218 -11.64 21.23 0.69
N ARG A 219 -10.78 20.32 0.24
CA ARG A 219 -9.31 20.41 0.36
C ARG A 219 -8.59 20.39 -1.00
N PRO A 220 -7.33 20.84 -1.07
CA PRO A 220 -6.46 20.63 -2.22
C PRO A 220 -6.25 19.13 -2.47
N ARG A 221 -6.30 18.70 -3.73
CA ARG A 221 -6.05 17.30 -4.08
C ARG A 221 -4.56 16.95 -3.85
N PRO A 222 -4.22 15.87 -3.11
CA PRO A 222 -2.84 15.43 -2.95
C PRO A 222 -2.23 14.98 -4.29
N PRO A 223 -0.91 15.03 -4.47
CA PRO A 223 -0.25 14.68 -5.74
C PRO A 223 -0.40 13.20 -6.13
N VAL A 224 -0.79 12.34 -5.19
CA VAL A 224 -1.16 10.94 -5.43
C VAL A 224 -2.37 10.60 -4.56
N LYS A 225 -3.29 9.79 -5.08
CA LYS A 225 -4.53 9.41 -4.39
C LYS A 225 -4.21 8.48 -3.21
N GLY A 226 -4.88 8.73 -2.09
CA GLY A 226 -4.96 7.80 -0.97
C GLY A 226 -6.34 7.15 -0.91
N THR A 227 -6.58 6.43 0.18
CA THR A 227 -7.69 5.47 0.29
C THR A 227 -8.53 5.65 1.55
N ARG A 228 -8.28 6.69 2.37
CA ARG A 228 -9.06 7.01 3.58
C ARG A 228 -10.50 7.38 3.25
N GLY A 229 -11.40 6.42 3.39
CA GLY A 229 -12.83 6.64 3.27
C GLY A 229 -13.42 7.18 4.57
N HIS A 230 -14.61 7.79 4.48
CA HIS A 230 -15.57 7.78 5.56
C HIS A 230 -16.98 7.62 4.97
N ARG A 231 -17.82 6.81 5.61
CA ARG A 231 -19.20 6.54 5.16
C ARG A 231 -20.24 7.11 6.13
N THR A 232 -21.04 8.04 5.63
CA THR A 232 -22.15 8.68 6.39
C THR A 232 -23.51 8.45 5.70
N THR A 233 -24.61 8.70 6.44
CA THR A 233 -25.98 8.39 6.03
C THR A 233 -26.87 9.64 6.05
N TYR A 234 -27.47 9.98 4.91
CA TYR A 234 -28.43 11.08 4.77
C TYR A 234 -29.83 10.55 4.45
N ARG A 235 -30.84 10.99 5.22
CA ARG A 235 -32.26 10.65 4.97
C ARG A 235 -32.95 11.87 4.37
N PHE A 236 -33.50 11.70 3.15
CA PHE A 236 -34.32 12.73 2.53
C PHE A 236 -35.69 12.82 3.21
N ASP A 237 -36.36 13.96 3.04
CA ASP A 237 -37.78 14.09 3.34
C ASP A 237 -38.61 13.01 2.63
N ALA A 238 -39.58 12.42 3.33
CA ALA A 238 -40.40 11.31 2.82
C ALA A 238 -41.13 11.63 1.50
N SER A 239 -41.38 12.91 1.21
CA SER A 239 -41.93 13.37 -0.07
C SER A 239 -41.02 13.08 -1.27
N VAL A 240 -39.69 13.05 -1.09
CA VAL A 240 -38.71 12.78 -2.16
C VAL A 240 -38.84 11.34 -2.66
N GLY A 241 -38.89 10.36 -1.76
CA GLY A 241 -39.03 8.94 -2.14
C GLY A 241 -40.37 8.63 -2.81
N ALA A 242 -41.46 9.23 -2.33
CA ALA A 242 -42.78 9.14 -2.97
C ALA A 242 -42.79 9.81 -4.35
N GLY A 243 -42.18 10.99 -4.47
CA GLY A 243 -42.04 11.74 -5.72
C GLY A 243 -41.24 10.97 -6.77
N LEU A 244 -40.06 10.44 -6.40
CA LEU A 244 -39.22 9.65 -7.31
C LEU A 244 -39.97 8.44 -7.88
N ARG A 245 -40.74 7.70 -7.06
CA ARG A 245 -41.57 6.59 -7.55
C ARG A 245 -42.68 7.03 -8.51
N GLU A 246 -43.39 8.10 -8.19
CA GLU A 246 -44.48 8.60 -9.02
C GLU A 246 -43.98 9.22 -10.35
N PHE A 247 -42.85 9.93 -10.31
CA PHE A 247 -42.17 10.44 -11.51
C PHE A 247 -41.66 9.29 -12.39
N ALA A 248 -40.99 8.30 -11.80
CA ALA A 248 -40.52 7.11 -12.49
C ALA A 248 -41.67 6.36 -13.20
N ARG A 249 -42.78 6.14 -12.47
CA ARG A 249 -44.01 5.50 -12.98
C ARG A 249 -44.66 6.28 -14.12
N ARG A 250 -44.67 7.62 -14.07
CA ARG A 250 -45.20 8.48 -15.15
C ARG A 250 -44.34 8.41 -16.41
N ASN A 251 -43.02 8.52 -16.25
CA ASN A 251 -42.07 8.64 -17.34
C ASN A 251 -41.52 7.29 -17.85
N ARG A 252 -42.01 6.16 -17.31
CA ARG A 252 -41.61 4.78 -17.69
C ARG A 252 -40.10 4.54 -17.52
N THR A 253 -39.57 5.04 -16.41
CA THR A 253 -38.16 4.95 -16.03
C THR A 253 -38.04 4.44 -14.59
N THR A 254 -36.84 4.35 -14.03
CA THR A 254 -36.64 3.90 -12.63
C THR A 254 -36.46 5.09 -11.68
N PRO A 255 -36.75 4.92 -10.37
CA PRO A 255 -36.41 5.93 -9.35
C PRO A 255 -34.90 6.25 -9.32
N TYR A 256 -34.06 5.23 -9.57
CA TYR A 256 -32.60 5.37 -9.66
C TYR A 256 -32.19 6.25 -10.85
N THR A 257 -32.72 6.03 -12.05
CA THR A 257 -32.39 6.81 -13.25
C THR A 257 -32.80 8.28 -13.11
N ALA A 258 -33.95 8.54 -12.48
CA ALA A 258 -34.39 9.90 -12.17
C ALA A 258 -33.48 10.58 -11.12
N ALA A 259 -33.06 9.83 -10.10
CA ALA A 259 -32.13 10.35 -9.10
C ALA A 259 -30.71 10.59 -9.65
N LEU A 260 -30.23 9.72 -10.55
CA LEU A 260 -28.97 9.90 -11.30
C LEU A 260 -29.03 11.18 -12.15
N ALA A 261 -30.12 11.43 -12.86
CA ALA A 261 -30.31 12.68 -13.61
C ALA A 261 -30.27 13.92 -12.71
N ALA A 262 -30.90 13.89 -11.53
CA ALA A 262 -30.78 14.95 -10.53
C ALA A 262 -29.33 15.11 -10.01
N PHE A 263 -28.54 14.04 -9.97
CA PHE A 263 -27.13 14.08 -9.54
C PHE A 263 -26.21 14.61 -10.65
N SER A 264 -26.43 14.23 -11.91
CA SER A 264 -25.76 14.85 -13.08
C SER A 264 -26.04 16.35 -13.18
N ALA A 265 -27.28 16.77 -12.90
CA ALA A 265 -27.64 18.18 -12.84
C ALA A 265 -26.95 18.93 -11.68
N LEU A 266 -26.85 18.29 -10.51
CA LEU A 266 -26.10 18.81 -9.37
C LEU A 266 -24.61 19.00 -9.73
N ILE A 267 -23.99 18.04 -10.40
CA ILE A 267 -22.60 18.14 -10.88
C ILE A 267 -22.45 19.35 -11.79
N ALA A 268 -23.21 19.43 -12.88
CA ALA A 268 -23.11 20.51 -13.86
C ALA A 268 -23.31 21.90 -13.24
N ARG A 269 -24.21 22.03 -12.25
CA ARG A 269 -24.45 23.29 -11.51
C ARG A 269 -23.46 23.54 -10.37
N SER A 270 -22.64 22.55 -9.99
CA SER A 270 -21.61 22.64 -8.94
C SER A 270 -20.19 22.84 -9.47
N THR A 271 -19.89 22.38 -10.67
CA THR A 271 -18.55 22.47 -11.29
C THR A 271 -18.54 23.35 -12.54
N GLY A 272 -19.67 23.52 -13.23
CA GLY A 272 -19.74 24.10 -14.57
C GLY A 272 -19.41 23.10 -15.69
N GLU A 273 -19.01 21.87 -15.36
CA GLU A 273 -18.66 20.84 -16.35
C GLU A 273 -19.92 20.25 -17.00
N ASN A 274 -19.91 20.18 -18.33
CA ASN A 274 -21.04 19.72 -19.14
C ASN A 274 -20.75 18.41 -19.90
N ASP A 275 -19.54 17.86 -19.72
CA ASP A 275 -19.12 16.51 -20.12
C ASP A 275 -18.32 15.97 -18.94
N PHE A 276 -18.63 14.77 -18.46
CA PHE A 276 -17.95 14.14 -17.33
C PHE A 276 -18.24 12.64 -17.27
N VAL A 277 -17.41 11.89 -16.56
CA VAL A 277 -17.57 10.45 -16.37
C VAL A 277 -17.95 10.14 -14.92
N LEU A 278 -19.07 9.43 -14.76
CA LEU A 278 -19.46 8.76 -13.52
C LEU A 278 -19.24 7.25 -13.67
N GLY A 279 -19.25 6.50 -12.57
CA GLY A 279 -19.26 5.03 -12.61
C GLY A 279 -20.53 4.43 -12.03
N VAL A 280 -20.88 3.26 -12.54
CA VAL A 280 -21.92 2.38 -11.99
C VAL A 280 -21.39 0.96 -11.88
N LEU A 281 -22.09 0.11 -11.12
CA LEU A 281 -21.83 -1.33 -11.09
C LEU A 281 -22.86 -2.05 -11.95
N SER A 282 -22.38 -2.93 -12.84
CA SER A 282 -23.21 -4.01 -13.39
C SER A 282 -23.04 -5.28 -12.55
N ALA A 283 -24.09 -6.10 -12.49
CA ALA A 283 -24.00 -7.45 -11.96
C ALA A 283 -23.28 -8.43 -12.91
N ASN A 284 -23.23 -8.14 -14.22
CA ASN A 284 -22.46 -8.87 -15.25
C ASN A 284 -22.54 -10.41 -15.11
N ARG A 285 -23.78 -10.92 -15.04
CA ARG A 285 -24.11 -12.36 -15.04
C ARG A 285 -24.84 -12.66 -16.37
N PRO A 286 -24.10 -12.90 -17.47
CA PRO A 286 -24.64 -12.81 -18.83
C PRO A 286 -25.53 -13.98 -19.27
N VAL A 287 -25.58 -15.07 -18.50
CA VAL A 287 -26.35 -16.28 -18.82
C VAL A 287 -27.07 -16.82 -17.57
N PRO A 288 -28.27 -17.41 -17.67
CA PRO A 288 -29.02 -17.93 -16.52
C PRO A 288 -28.25 -18.94 -15.66
N GLU A 289 -27.37 -19.73 -16.28
CA GLU A 289 -26.55 -20.76 -15.64
C GLU A 289 -25.56 -20.19 -14.61
N VAL A 290 -25.27 -18.87 -14.64
CA VAL A 290 -24.46 -18.17 -13.62
C VAL A 290 -25.28 -17.23 -12.71
N GLU A 291 -26.61 -17.22 -12.79
CA GLU A 291 -27.47 -16.36 -11.95
C GLU A 291 -27.29 -16.66 -10.45
N ASN A 292 -27.26 -17.95 -10.10
CA ASN A 292 -27.14 -18.43 -8.71
C ASN A 292 -25.71 -18.89 -8.35
N LEU A 293 -24.72 -18.63 -9.21
CA LEU A 293 -23.34 -19.05 -8.99
C LEU A 293 -22.64 -18.11 -8.00
N ILE A 294 -22.07 -18.66 -6.93
CA ILE A 294 -21.22 -17.88 -6.03
C ILE A 294 -19.95 -17.47 -6.79
N GLY A 295 -19.47 -16.25 -6.58
CA GLY A 295 -18.29 -15.70 -7.26
C GLY A 295 -18.29 -14.18 -7.36
N GLN A 296 -17.24 -13.64 -8.00
CA GLN A 296 -17.15 -12.22 -8.36
C GLN A 296 -17.53 -12.02 -9.83
N PHE A 297 -18.63 -11.31 -10.07
CA PHE A 297 -19.06 -10.91 -11.41
C PHE A 297 -19.12 -9.39 -11.57
N ALA A 298 -19.27 -8.64 -10.47
CA ALA A 298 -19.62 -7.23 -10.49
C ALA A 298 -18.55 -6.36 -11.17
N ASN A 299 -18.94 -5.67 -12.24
CA ASN A 299 -18.05 -4.87 -13.08
C ASN A 299 -18.30 -3.37 -12.88
N THR A 300 -17.22 -2.57 -12.83
CA THR A 300 -17.32 -1.10 -12.80
C THR A 300 -17.41 -0.57 -14.23
N ILE A 301 -18.47 0.17 -14.54
CA ILE A 301 -18.79 0.63 -15.88
C ILE A 301 -18.76 2.17 -15.93
N PRO A 302 -17.95 2.80 -16.80
CA PRO A 302 -17.91 4.25 -16.94
C PRO A 302 -19.10 4.77 -17.76
N LEU A 303 -19.88 5.67 -17.17
CA LEU A 303 -20.94 6.43 -17.81
C LEU A 303 -20.44 7.84 -18.14
N ARG A 304 -20.09 8.09 -19.41
CA ARG A 304 -19.88 9.46 -19.90
C ARG A 304 -21.22 10.15 -20.09
N VAL A 305 -21.46 11.20 -19.33
CA VAL A 305 -22.72 11.96 -19.31
C VAL A 305 -22.46 13.33 -19.93
N THR A 306 -23.25 13.69 -20.95
CA THR A 306 -23.10 14.95 -21.70
C THR A 306 -24.37 15.80 -21.59
N MET A 307 -24.22 17.01 -21.03
CA MET A 307 -25.34 17.90 -20.73
C MET A 307 -25.85 18.58 -22.00
N THR A 308 -27.00 18.11 -22.48
CA THR A 308 -27.80 18.83 -23.49
C THR A 308 -28.30 20.16 -22.91
N ALA A 309 -28.07 21.26 -23.64
CA ALA A 309 -28.31 22.62 -23.16
C ALA A 309 -29.72 22.83 -22.55
N ASP A 310 -29.71 23.25 -21.28
CA ASP A 310 -30.89 23.69 -20.50
C ASP A 310 -32.04 22.67 -20.37
N ALA A 311 -31.74 21.38 -20.38
CA ALA A 311 -32.72 20.29 -20.29
C ALA A 311 -33.61 20.34 -19.02
N ASP A 312 -34.87 19.91 -19.17
CA ASP A 312 -35.79 19.62 -18.07
C ASP A 312 -35.53 18.23 -17.44
N PHE A 313 -36.24 17.92 -16.35
CA PHE A 313 -36.00 16.69 -15.59
C PHE A 313 -36.34 15.41 -16.37
N ALA A 314 -37.36 15.44 -17.23
CA ALA A 314 -37.75 14.28 -18.03
C ALA A 314 -36.80 14.07 -19.22
N ALA A 315 -36.38 15.15 -19.89
CA ALA A 315 -35.38 15.12 -20.94
C ALA A 315 -34.03 14.58 -20.43
N LEU A 316 -33.55 15.06 -19.27
CA LEU A 316 -32.30 14.58 -18.68
C LEU A 316 -32.43 13.13 -18.18
N THR A 317 -33.53 12.77 -17.52
CA THR A 317 -33.76 11.37 -17.11
C THR A 317 -33.80 10.42 -18.30
N ALA A 318 -34.35 10.85 -19.44
CA ALA A 318 -34.34 10.07 -20.67
C ALA A 318 -32.93 9.98 -21.30
N HIS A 319 -32.08 11.01 -21.17
CA HIS A 319 -30.67 10.95 -21.61
C HIS A 319 -29.86 10.00 -20.72
N CYS A 320 -29.85 10.19 -19.40
CA CYS A 320 -29.16 9.31 -18.46
C CYS A 320 -29.64 7.85 -18.58
N GLY A 321 -30.93 7.63 -18.83
CA GLY A 321 -31.48 6.30 -19.09
C GLY A 321 -30.95 5.63 -20.36
N ARG A 322 -30.60 6.39 -21.40
CA ARG A 322 -29.91 5.85 -22.59
C ARG A 322 -28.44 5.57 -22.29
N VAL A 323 -27.72 6.54 -21.69
CA VAL A 323 -26.30 6.36 -21.32
C VAL A 323 -26.11 5.12 -20.42
N VAL A 324 -26.99 4.87 -19.46
CA VAL A 324 -26.99 3.65 -18.64
C VAL A 324 -27.26 2.40 -19.49
N ALA A 325 -28.25 2.40 -20.37
CA ALA A 325 -28.58 1.24 -21.21
C ALA A 325 -27.47 0.92 -22.22
N ASP A 326 -27.03 1.93 -22.98
CA ASP A 326 -25.98 1.81 -24.00
C ASP A 326 -24.66 1.30 -23.37
N ALA A 327 -24.35 1.69 -22.13
CA ALA A 327 -23.18 1.21 -21.39
C ALA A 327 -23.35 -0.21 -20.82
N LEU A 328 -24.55 -0.58 -20.38
CA LEU A 328 -24.85 -1.93 -19.88
C LEU A 328 -24.95 -2.97 -21.00
N ASP A 329 -25.36 -2.60 -22.21
CA ASP A 329 -25.36 -3.48 -23.39
C ASP A 329 -23.94 -3.91 -23.84
N HIS A 330 -22.89 -3.27 -23.30
CA HIS A 330 -21.46 -3.49 -23.58
C HIS A 330 -20.63 -3.78 -22.30
N ASP A 331 -21.26 -4.24 -21.21
CA ASP A 331 -20.65 -4.41 -19.87
C ASP A 331 -19.72 -5.63 -19.73
N ARG A 332 -19.55 -6.41 -20.80
CA ARG A 332 -18.82 -7.69 -20.85
C ARG A 332 -17.32 -7.53 -20.66
N LEU A 333 -16.76 -6.38 -21.06
CA LEU A 333 -15.35 -6.08 -20.86
C LEU A 333 -15.11 -5.56 -19.43
N ALA A 334 -14.26 -6.27 -18.68
CA ALA A 334 -13.81 -5.83 -17.37
C ALA A 334 -13.17 -4.43 -17.44
N TRP A 335 -13.32 -3.65 -16.38
CA TRP A 335 -12.78 -2.29 -16.26
C TRP A 335 -11.32 -2.11 -16.74
N SER A 336 -10.43 -3.07 -16.46
CA SER A 336 -9.05 -3.09 -16.96
C SER A 336 -8.97 -3.03 -18.49
N ARG A 337 -9.78 -3.84 -19.19
CA ARG A 337 -9.90 -3.86 -20.65
C ARG A 337 -10.50 -2.55 -21.18
N ILE A 338 -11.50 -1.99 -20.49
CA ILE A 338 -12.05 -0.67 -20.83
C ILE A 338 -10.95 0.42 -20.77
N LEU A 339 -10.07 0.39 -19.76
CA LEU A 339 -8.92 1.29 -19.67
C LEU A 339 -7.87 1.06 -20.78
N GLU A 340 -7.64 -0.19 -21.21
CA GLU A 340 -6.71 -0.52 -22.31
C GLU A 340 -7.18 0.02 -23.66
N HIS A 341 -8.50 0.03 -23.90
CA HIS A 341 -9.12 0.64 -25.09
C HIS A 341 -9.22 2.17 -25.01
N ALA A 342 -9.57 2.72 -23.86
CA ALA A 342 -9.77 4.16 -23.67
C ALA A 342 -8.46 4.96 -23.52
N ARG A 343 -7.41 4.33 -22.96
CA ARG A 343 -6.08 4.92 -22.71
C ARG A 343 -6.12 6.32 -22.07
N PRO A 344 -6.84 6.50 -20.94
CA PRO A 344 -6.94 7.81 -20.30
C PRO A 344 -5.59 8.31 -19.79
N GLU A 345 -5.49 9.64 -19.66
CA GLU A 345 -4.40 10.31 -18.96
C GLU A 345 -4.23 9.74 -17.54
N ARG A 346 -3.00 9.31 -17.20
CA ARG A 346 -2.69 8.69 -15.91
C ARG A 346 -2.19 9.74 -14.92
N ASP A 347 -3.14 10.39 -14.28
CA ASP A 347 -2.89 11.24 -13.12
C ASP A 347 -2.87 10.37 -11.83
N PRO A 348 -1.74 10.24 -11.12
CA PRO A 348 -1.68 9.43 -9.90
C PRO A 348 -2.55 9.98 -8.75
N SER A 349 -3.04 11.21 -8.83
CA SER A 349 -3.97 11.82 -7.86
C SER A 349 -5.45 11.42 -8.04
N ARG A 350 -5.78 10.63 -9.07
CA ARG A 350 -7.16 10.29 -9.46
C ARG A 350 -7.28 8.82 -9.85
N THR A 351 -8.41 8.20 -9.52
CA THR A 351 -8.81 6.93 -10.13
C THR A 351 -9.12 7.20 -11.61
N PRO A 352 -8.47 6.55 -12.60
CA PRO A 352 -8.61 6.91 -14.02
C PRO A 352 -10.06 6.84 -14.50
N LEU A 353 -10.49 7.77 -15.36
CA LEU A 353 -11.89 7.94 -15.83
C LEU A 353 -12.95 8.17 -14.73
N VAL A 354 -13.16 7.22 -13.82
CA VAL A 354 -14.21 7.25 -12.81
C VAL A 354 -13.63 7.67 -11.47
N GLN A 355 -13.92 8.90 -11.05
CA GLN A 355 -13.69 9.35 -9.67
C GLN A 355 -14.93 9.19 -8.77
N HIS A 356 -16.14 9.10 -9.31
CA HIS A 356 -17.38 9.10 -8.54
C HIS A 356 -18.34 7.97 -8.97
N LEU A 357 -18.74 7.10 -8.05
CA LEU A 357 -19.78 6.08 -8.27
C LEU A 357 -21.17 6.57 -7.83
N PHE A 358 -22.21 6.23 -8.60
CA PHE A 358 -23.61 6.49 -8.23
C PHE A 358 -24.47 5.23 -8.46
N LEU A 359 -24.91 4.59 -7.37
CA LEU A 359 -25.42 3.22 -7.33
C LEU A 359 -26.84 3.15 -6.73
N PRO A 360 -27.68 2.17 -7.15
CA PRO A 360 -28.80 1.75 -6.33
C PRO A 360 -28.27 1.06 -5.06
N ALA A 361 -28.87 1.33 -3.90
CA ALA A 361 -28.52 0.62 -2.68
C ALA A 361 -28.95 -0.86 -2.77
N VAL A 362 -28.02 -1.77 -2.54
CA VAL A 362 -28.27 -3.22 -2.51
C VAL A 362 -27.95 -3.72 -1.11
N ASN A 363 -28.98 -4.10 -0.35
CA ASN A 363 -28.81 -4.67 0.98
C ASN A 363 -28.92 -6.20 0.92
N PRO A 364 -27.81 -6.96 0.93
CA PRO A 364 -27.85 -8.42 0.85
C PRO A 364 -28.48 -9.08 2.09
N LEU A 365 -28.67 -8.32 3.18
CA LEU A 365 -29.23 -8.79 4.45
C LEU A 365 -30.73 -8.51 4.62
N GLU A 366 -31.40 -7.84 3.67
CA GLU A 366 -32.82 -7.45 3.84
C GLU A 366 -33.75 -8.67 3.94
N ASP A 367 -34.62 -8.64 4.96
CA ASP A 367 -35.56 -9.71 5.37
C ASP A 367 -34.93 -11.12 5.57
N LEU A 368 -33.59 -11.21 5.74
CA LEU A 368 -32.86 -12.48 5.84
C LEU A 368 -32.96 -13.12 7.24
N ALA A 369 -33.94 -14.01 7.44
CA ALA A 369 -34.01 -14.86 8.63
C ALA A 369 -32.89 -15.92 8.65
N PHE A 370 -31.98 -15.82 9.60
CA PHE A 370 -30.80 -16.68 9.71
C PHE A 370 -31.05 -17.86 10.67
N CYS A 371 -30.74 -19.08 10.24
CA CYS A 371 -30.97 -20.33 10.99
C CYS A 371 -32.44 -20.59 11.41
N GLY A 372 -33.40 -19.83 10.86
CA GLY A 372 -34.81 -19.84 11.29
C GLY A 372 -35.11 -18.93 12.49
N LEU A 373 -34.18 -18.05 12.87
CA LEU A 373 -34.30 -17.07 13.94
C LEU A 373 -34.50 -15.65 13.36
N PRO A 374 -35.18 -14.74 14.07
CA PRO A 374 -35.24 -13.32 13.72
C PRO A 374 -33.84 -12.67 13.75
N THR A 375 -33.64 -11.70 12.86
CA THR A 375 -32.37 -10.99 12.67
C THR A 375 -32.55 -9.48 12.61
N LEU A 376 -31.45 -8.76 12.84
CA LEU A 376 -31.30 -7.33 12.52
C LEU A 376 -29.92 -7.10 11.89
N PRO A 377 -29.79 -6.36 10.78
CA PRO A 377 -28.49 -5.92 10.28
C PRO A 377 -27.76 -5.05 11.31
N VAL A 378 -26.44 -5.25 11.42
CA VAL A 378 -25.53 -4.42 12.21
C VAL A 378 -24.76 -3.51 11.26
N GLU A 379 -24.69 -2.22 11.57
CA GLU A 379 -23.97 -1.24 10.73
C GLU A 379 -22.46 -1.38 10.92
N VAL A 380 -21.74 -1.65 9.83
CA VAL A 380 -20.29 -1.82 9.80
C VAL A 380 -19.66 -0.54 9.27
N GLN A 381 -18.77 0.08 10.05
CA GLN A 381 -18.06 1.30 9.63
C GLN A 381 -17.09 0.98 8.49
N ARG A 382 -17.02 1.87 7.50
CA ARG A 382 -16.09 1.79 6.35
C ARG A 382 -15.20 3.04 6.37
N ASP A 383 -13.94 2.84 6.71
CA ASP A 383 -12.92 3.89 6.83
C ASP A 383 -11.89 3.82 5.68
N ARG A 384 -12.13 2.98 4.65
CA ARG A 384 -11.38 2.91 3.39
C ARG A 384 -12.34 3.02 2.19
N GLY A 385 -11.88 3.60 1.08
CA GLY A 385 -12.66 3.77 -0.16
C GLY A 385 -11.77 4.06 -1.37
N ARG A 386 -12.12 3.49 -2.54
CA ARG A 386 -11.30 3.54 -3.77
C ARG A 386 -11.60 4.74 -4.68
N PHE A 387 -12.76 5.35 -4.51
CA PHE A 387 -13.26 6.45 -5.32
C PHE A 387 -13.23 7.75 -4.51
N ASP A 388 -13.40 8.89 -5.16
CA ASP A 388 -13.51 10.19 -4.49
C ASP A 388 -14.87 10.29 -3.77
N THR A 389 -15.93 9.70 -4.35
CA THR A 389 -17.15 9.31 -3.61
C THR A 389 -17.78 8.02 -4.15
N VAL A 390 -18.40 7.23 -3.28
CA VAL A 390 -19.38 6.17 -3.64
C VAL A 390 -20.73 6.52 -3.03
N ILE A 391 -21.77 6.62 -3.86
CA ILE A 391 -23.12 7.04 -3.46
C ILE A 391 -24.10 5.89 -3.70
N GLU A 392 -24.79 5.45 -2.65
CA GLU A 392 -25.81 4.39 -2.72
C GLU A 392 -27.19 4.92 -2.35
N LEU A 393 -28.18 4.71 -3.22
CA LEU A 393 -29.54 5.25 -3.09
C LEU A 393 -30.59 4.17 -2.78
N GLU A 394 -31.24 4.25 -1.62
CA GLU A 394 -32.45 3.51 -1.25
C GLU A 394 -33.70 4.35 -1.55
N VAL A 395 -34.70 3.77 -2.24
CA VAL A 395 -36.03 4.39 -2.45
C VAL A 395 -37.14 3.36 -2.15
N SER A 396 -37.59 3.33 -0.90
CA SER A 396 -38.59 2.36 -0.39
C SER A 396 -39.90 3.04 0.02
N GLU A 397 -40.96 2.29 0.32
CA GLU A 397 -42.23 2.89 0.79
C GLU A 397 -42.05 3.78 2.02
N ARG A 398 -41.01 3.53 2.83
CA ARG A 398 -40.66 4.27 4.04
C ARG A 398 -39.97 5.62 3.79
N GLY A 399 -39.48 5.90 2.57
CA GLY A 399 -38.84 7.17 2.22
C GLY A 399 -37.80 7.05 1.10
N ALA A 400 -36.79 7.92 1.13
CA ALA A 400 -35.56 7.77 0.36
C ALA A 400 -34.34 8.12 1.22
N ARG A 401 -33.21 7.47 0.97
CA ARG A 401 -31.97 7.60 1.74
C ARG A 401 -30.78 7.47 0.81
N VAL A 402 -29.71 8.21 1.11
CA VAL A 402 -28.39 8.01 0.53
C VAL A 402 -27.41 7.62 1.62
N TRP A 403 -26.58 6.61 1.35
CA TRP A 403 -25.27 6.48 1.99
C TRP A 403 -24.23 7.11 1.05
N ILE A 404 -23.31 7.87 1.59
CA ILE A 404 -22.15 8.37 0.86
C ILE A 404 -20.87 7.98 1.58
N GLU A 405 -20.01 7.28 0.86
CA GLU A 405 -18.60 7.09 1.19
C GLU A 405 -17.80 8.14 0.42
N TYR A 406 -16.77 8.73 1.04
CA TYR A 406 -15.97 9.79 0.41
C TYR A 406 -14.51 9.78 0.84
N ASP A 407 -13.63 10.24 -0.04
CA ASP A 407 -12.20 10.42 0.24
C ASP A 407 -11.98 11.60 1.20
N THR A 408 -11.51 11.29 2.41
CA THR A 408 -11.30 12.27 3.49
C THR A 408 -10.10 13.19 3.25
N ALA A 409 -9.22 12.88 2.30
CA ALA A 409 -8.19 13.83 1.84
C ALA A 409 -8.77 14.94 0.95
N LEU A 410 -9.97 14.72 0.37
CA LEU A 410 -10.66 15.67 -0.52
C LEU A 410 -11.85 16.36 0.15
N TYR A 411 -12.51 15.71 1.12
CA TYR A 411 -13.79 16.16 1.68
C TYR A 411 -13.87 16.11 3.22
N THR A 412 -14.62 17.03 3.79
CA THR A 412 -15.11 17.06 5.18
C THR A 412 -16.56 16.57 5.25
N GLU A 413 -17.01 16.18 6.45
CA GLU A 413 -18.42 15.86 6.67
C GLU A 413 -19.35 17.07 6.40
N ASP A 414 -18.91 18.29 6.69
CA ASP A 414 -19.66 19.53 6.39
C ASP A 414 -19.77 19.78 4.87
N GLY A 415 -18.71 19.56 4.09
CA GLY A 415 -18.71 19.66 2.63
C GLY A 415 -19.64 18.63 1.99
N ILE A 416 -19.58 17.39 2.45
CA ILE A 416 -20.46 16.30 2.00
C ILE A 416 -21.92 16.56 2.41
N THR A 417 -22.15 17.06 3.61
CA THR A 417 -23.48 17.47 4.09
C THR A 417 -24.04 18.64 3.27
N ALA A 418 -23.20 19.60 2.85
CA ALA A 418 -23.61 20.67 1.95
C ALA A 418 -23.94 20.15 0.54
N LEU A 419 -23.12 19.24 0.00
CA LEU A 419 -23.35 18.55 -1.28
C LEU A 419 -24.70 17.81 -1.29
N LEU A 420 -25.02 17.06 -0.24
CA LEU A 420 -26.28 16.31 -0.13
C LEU A 420 -27.50 17.20 0.15
N ARG A 421 -27.33 18.32 0.87
CA ARG A 421 -28.41 19.35 1.01
C ARG A 421 -28.73 20.00 -0.33
N ASP A 422 -27.73 20.29 -1.16
CA ASP A 422 -27.93 20.76 -2.53
C ASP A 422 -28.60 19.68 -3.41
N TYR A 423 -28.22 18.41 -3.24
CA TYR A 423 -28.87 17.30 -3.94
C TYR A 423 -30.36 17.18 -3.58
N GLU A 424 -30.71 17.29 -2.29
CA GLU A 424 -32.10 17.32 -1.85
C GLU A 424 -32.86 18.54 -2.40
N ARG A 425 -32.24 19.72 -2.48
CA ARG A 425 -32.85 20.92 -3.12
C ARG A 425 -33.19 20.66 -4.58
N VAL A 426 -32.25 20.11 -5.35
CA VAL A 426 -32.48 19.76 -6.77
C VAL A 426 -33.61 18.75 -6.91
N LEU A 427 -33.57 17.66 -6.14
CA LEU A 427 -34.61 16.63 -6.14
C LEU A 427 -35.99 17.20 -5.78
N ARG A 428 -36.10 17.96 -4.68
CA ARG A 428 -37.39 18.54 -4.24
C ARG A 428 -37.95 19.54 -5.24
N HIS A 429 -37.10 20.34 -5.87
CA HIS A 429 -37.52 21.28 -6.91
C HIS A 429 -38.05 20.54 -8.14
N TRP A 430 -37.27 19.61 -8.72
CA TRP A 430 -37.67 18.87 -9.92
C TRP A 430 -38.80 17.86 -9.72
N LEU A 431 -39.05 17.39 -8.50
CA LEU A 431 -40.23 16.58 -8.18
C LEU A 431 -41.52 17.40 -8.02
N ALA A 432 -41.41 18.71 -7.74
CA ALA A 432 -42.53 19.63 -7.69
C ALA A 432 -42.80 20.31 -9.05
N GLU A 433 -41.74 20.74 -9.73
CA GLU A 433 -41.77 21.47 -11.01
C GLU A 433 -40.81 20.81 -12.04
N PRO A 434 -41.18 19.65 -12.62
CA PRO A 434 -40.30 18.87 -13.50
C PRO A 434 -39.87 19.61 -14.78
N ASP A 435 -40.73 20.51 -15.26
CA ASP A 435 -40.50 21.35 -16.45
C ASP A 435 -39.52 22.51 -16.19
N THR A 436 -38.96 22.62 -14.98
CA THR A 436 -37.90 23.59 -14.68
C THR A 436 -36.63 23.22 -15.46
N PRO A 437 -36.05 24.13 -16.25
CA PRO A 437 -34.84 23.83 -17.00
C PRO A 437 -33.58 23.88 -16.10
N LEU A 438 -32.54 23.14 -16.47
CA LEU A 438 -31.30 22.93 -15.71
C LEU A 438 -30.67 24.23 -15.16
N SER A 439 -30.67 25.33 -15.92
CA SER A 439 -30.13 26.64 -15.48
C SER A 439 -30.88 27.31 -14.33
N ARG A 440 -32.12 26.87 -14.03
CA ARG A 440 -33.00 27.48 -13.02
C ARG A 440 -33.16 26.68 -11.72
N LEU A 441 -32.59 25.48 -11.64
CA LEU A 441 -32.55 24.72 -10.39
C LEU A 441 -31.93 25.55 -9.24
N PRO A 442 -32.46 25.48 -8.01
CA PRO A 442 -31.88 26.14 -6.85
C PRO A 442 -30.71 25.34 -6.25
N LEU A 443 -29.60 26.03 -5.95
CA LEU A 443 -28.54 25.56 -5.04
C LEU A 443 -28.49 26.47 -3.81
N GLY A 444 -27.66 26.15 -2.83
CA GLY A 444 -27.46 26.99 -1.63
C GLY A 444 -26.94 28.40 -1.91
N GLU A 445 -27.32 29.34 -1.05
CA GLU A 445 -26.76 30.70 -1.01
C GLU A 445 -25.40 30.73 -0.27
N ALA A 446 -24.59 31.75 -0.51
CA ALA A 446 -23.33 31.94 0.22
C ALA A 446 -23.58 32.13 1.73
N PRO A 447 -22.78 31.55 2.63
CA PRO A 447 -22.95 31.77 4.06
C PRO A 447 -22.71 33.23 4.47
N ASN A 448 -23.28 33.66 5.60
CA ASN A 448 -23.08 35.00 6.17
C ASN A 448 -21.71 35.20 6.85
N GLY A 449 -20.81 34.22 6.78
CA GLY A 449 -19.42 34.35 7.22
C GLY A 449 -18.57 35.11 6.21
N GLY A 450 -17.40 35.58 6.63
CA GLY A 450 -16.43 36.18 5.71
C GLY A 450 -15.27 36.92 6.38
N PRO A 451 -14.35 37.49 5.58
CA PRO A 451 -13.15 38.15 6.09
C PRO A 451 -13.48 39.29 7.07
N ALA A 452 -12.66 39.45 8.10
CA ALA A 452 -12.91 40.42 9.16
C ALA A 452 -12.87 41.86 8.64
N ALA A 453 -13.83 42.68 9.07
CA ALA A 453 -14.03 44.04 8.54
C ALA A 453 -12.93 45.05 8.93
N ASP A 454 -12.17 44.79 10.00
CA ASP A 454 -10.96 45.54 10.33
C ASP A 454 -9.75 44.61 10.50
N LEU A 455 -8.56 45.17 10.29
CA LEU A 455 -7.30 44.44 10.34
C LEU A 455 -6.92 44.00 11.77
N ARG A 456 -7.46 44.64 12.81
CA ARG A 456 -7.16 44.28 14.22
C ARG A 456 -7.84 42.98 14.58
N ALA A 457 -9.10 42.79 14.17
CA ALA A 457 -9.82 41.53 14.38
C ALA A 457 -9.22 40.37 13.56
N ALA A 458 -8.73 40.62 12.34
CA ALA A 458 -8.05 39.60 11.53
C ALA A 458 -6.73 39.10 12.14
N LEU A 459 -6.00 40.03 12.77
CA LEU A 459 -4.75 39.78 13.48
C LEU A 459 -4.94 39.51 14.99
N ASP A 460 -6.19 39.49 15.47
CA ASP A 460 -6.56 39.29 16.88
C ASP A 460 -5.81 40.22 17.87
N LEU A 461 -5.54 41.48 17.49
CA LEU A 461 -4.64 42.41 18.19
C LEU A 461 -5.27 43.05 19.46
N ASP A 462 -4.51 43.05 20.57
CA ASP A 462 -4.87 43.73 21.82
C ASP A 462 -3.76 44.70 22.36
N ALA A 463 -3.90 45.18 23.59
CA ALA A 463 -2.96 46.10 24.23
C ALA A 463 -1.84 45.41 25.06
N ALA A 464 -1.88 44.08 25.19
CA ALA A 464 -0.84 43.24 25.78
C ALA A 464 0.14 42.72 24.71
N ASP A 465 -0.21 42.76 23.42
CA ASP A 465 0.69 42.45 22.32
C ASP A 465 1.92 43.38 22.24
N THR A 466 3.03 42.79 21.79
CA THR A 466 4.17 43.47 21.18
C THR A 466 4.32 43.02 19.73
N VAL A 467 4.27 43.99 18.82
CA VAL A 467 4.38 43.81 17.37
C VAL A 467 5.82 44.14 16.96
N LEU A 468 6.58 43.11 16.57
CA LEU A 468 7.93 43.26 16.05
C LEU A 468 7.89 43.42 14.53
N VAL A 469 8.61 44.42 14.05
CA VAL A 469 8.52 44.93 12.68
C VAL A 469 9.90 44.89 12.05
N HIS A 470 10.08 44.14 10.95
CA HIS A 470 11.38 44.03 10.27
C HIS A 470 11.86 45.39 9.76
N GLU A 471 13.17 45.58 9.52
CA GLU A 471 13.71 46.88 9.12
C GLU A 471 13.38 47.29 7.66
N THR A 472 13.11 46.32 6.78
CA THR A 472 12.87 46.50 5.32
C THR A 472 11.42 46.86 4.96
N LEU A 473 10.66 47.47 5.86
CA LEU A 473 9.20 47.35 5.92
C LEU A 473 8.36 48.20 4.93
N ALA A 474 8.36 47.85 3.65
CA ALA A 474 7.51 48.52 2.66
C ALA A 474 5.99 48.29 2.89
N GLU A 475 5.57 47.07 3.22
CA GLU A 475 4.15 46.68 3.10
C GLU A 475 3.30 46.76 4.38
N ALA A 476 3.91 46.70 5.56
CA ALA A 476 3.20 46.68 6.84
C ALA A 476 2.95 48.03 7.57
N PRO A 477 2.97 49.23 6.95
CA PRO A 477 2.41 50.44 7.56
C PRO A 477 0.96 50.28 8.05
N ALA A 478 0.14 49.48 7.34
CA ALA A 478 -1.24 49.17 7.76
C ALA A 478 -1.28 48.36 9.07
N VAL A 479 -0.36 47.41 9.25
CA VAL A 479 -0.24 46.61 10.48
C VAL A 479 0.25 47.47 11.65
N ARG A 480 1.20 48.39 11.41
CA ARG A 480 1.63 49.38 12.40
C ARG A 480 0.46 50.26 12.87
N ALA A 481 -0.34 50.79 11.95
CA ALA A 481 -1.52 51.60 12.29
C ALA A 481 -2.59 50.79 13.05
N ALA A 482 -2.79 49.51 12.70
CA ALA A 482 -3.68 48.60 13.43
C ALA A 482 -3.19 48.35 14.87
N ALA A 483 -1.88 48.12 15.05
CA ALA A 483 -1.24 47.94 16.36
C ALA A 483 -1.37 49.20 17.24
N GLU A 484 -1.04 50.37 16.69
CA GLU A 484 -1.22 51.67 17.37
C GLU A 484 -2.69 51.92 17.77
N THR A 485 -3.65 51.47 16.95
CA THR A 485 -5.10 51.56 17.23
C THR A 485 -5.60 50.50 18.22
N ALA A 486 -4.87 49.40 18.40
CA ALA A 486 -5.14 48.40 19.45
C ALA A 486 -4.52 48.78 20.80
N GLY A 487 -3.53 49.67 20.81
CA GLY A 487 -2.72 50.00 21.98
C GLY A 487 -1.51 49.07 22.17
N ALA A 488 -1.23 48.20 21.19
CA ALA A 488 -0.10 47.29 21.17
C ALA A 488 1.25 48.04 21.10
N ARG A 489 2.31 47.41 21.61
CA ARG A 489 3.66 47.99 21.57
C ARG A 489 4.32 47.70 20.22
N VAL A 490 4.79 48.71 19.51
CA VAL A 490 5.52 48.50 18.23
C VAL A 490 7.03 48.66 18.45
N ARG A 491 7.83 47.70 17.97
CA ARG A 491 9.29 47.76 17.96
C ARG A 491 9.85 47.43 16.58
N SER A 492 10.93 48.10 16.18
CA SER A 492 11.73 47.69 15.01
C SER A 492 12.69 46.58 15.42
N ALA A 493 12.71 45.48 14.68
CA ALA A 493 13.63 44.37 14.91
C ALA A 493 15.06 44.72 14.46
N GLY A 494 16.08 44.08 15.03
CA GLY A 494 17.50 44.29 14.71
C GLY A 494 18.18 45.50 15.38
N ALA A 495 17.44 46.43 15.98
CA ALA A 495 17.99 47.67 16.54
C ALA A 495 19.02 47.48 17.68
N ASP A 496 18.85 46.43 18.49
CA ASP A 496 19.70 46.10 19.65
C ASP A 496 20.55 44.81 19.44
N GLY A 497 20.56 44.25 18.23
CA GLY A 497 21.36 43.06 17.86
C GLY A 497 20.70 41.70 18.11
N GLU A 498 19.40 41.65 18.44
CA GLU A 498 18.63 40.40 18.54
C GLU A 498 18.40 39.75 17.16
N PRO A 499 18.41 38.39 17.07
CA PRO A 499 18.11 37.68 15.82
C PRO A 499 16.64 37.85 15.42
N VAL A 500 16.38 37.86 14.11
CA VAL A 500 15.04 38.07 13.56
C VAL A 500 14.75 36.99 12.50
N PRO A 501 13.63 36.25 12.57
CA PRO A 501 13.18 35.37 11.49
C PRO A 501 12.87 36.15 10.21
N ARG A 502 12.73 35.44 9.08
CA ARG A 502 12.33 35.99 7.75
C ARG A 502 10.93 36.65 7.69
N ALA A 503 10.27 36.84 8.83
CA ALA A 503 8.97 37.45 8.94
C ALA A 503 9.05 38.97 8.72
N SER A 504 8.11 39.51 7.96
CA SER A 504 7.95 40.97 7.77
C SER A 504 7.42 41.62 9.05
N VAL A 505 6.50 40.95 9.76
CA VAL A 505 6.02 41.30 11.10
C VAL A 505 5.78 40.03 11.93
N ALA A 506 6.01 40.08 13.24
CA ALA A 506 5.63 39.03 14.20
C ALA A 506 4.84 39.63 15.39
N LEU A 507 3.83 38.90 15.88
CA LEU A 507 3.03 39.29 17.05
C LEU A 507 3.39 38.39 18.24
N ILE A 508 3.72 39.00 19.39
CA ILE A 508 4.29 38.33 20.57
C ILE A 508 3.61 38.87 21.84
N PRO A 509 3.16 38.03 22.78
CA PRO A 509 2.75 38.46 24.12
C PRO A 509 3.86 39.24 24.85
N ALA A 510 3.53 40.38 25.49
CA ALA A 510 4.53 41.27 26.08
C ALA A 510 5.35 40.68 27.25
N ASP A 511 4.95 39.55 27.81
CA ASP A 511 5.66 38.76 28.82
C ASP A 511 6.67 37.77 28.22
N LEU A 512 6.41 37.25 27.01
CA LEU A 512 7.31 36.35 26.28
C LEU A 512 8.39 37.07 25.46
N LEU A 513 8.36 38.41 25.40
CA LEU A 513 9.28 39.24 24.62
C LEU A 513 10.78 38.99 24.91
N GLY A 514 11.13 38.57 26.14
CA GLY A 514 12.50 38.23 26.53
C GLY A 514 12.99 36.84 26.07
N ALA A 515 12.11 36.01 25.50
CA ALA A 515 12.42 34.68 24.98
C ALA A 515 12.29 34.62 23.44
N TYR A 516 12.21 35.77 22.76
CA TYR A 516 11.97 35.85 21.30
C TYR A 516 13.03 35.15 20.44
N SER A 517 14.26 34.98 20.95
CA SER A 517 15.33 34.24 20.28
C SER A 517 15.17 32.71 20.34
N GLU A 518 14.21 32.19 21.10
CA GLU A 518 13.88 30.76 21.18
C GLU A 518 12.64 30.44 20.33
N GLU A 519 12.61 29.24 19.75
CA GLU A 519 11.61 28.87 18.75
C GLU A 519 10.23 28.66 19.38
N GLY A 520 9.30 29.59 19.12
CA GLY A 520 7.89 29.46 19.49
C GLY A 520 7.19 30.72 20.03
N ALA A 521 7.92 31.78 20.40
CA ALA A 521 7.36 32.88 21.18
C ALA A 521 6.27 33.75 20.49
N ALA A 522 6.11 33.67 19.17
CA ALA A 522 5.22 34.53 18.38
C ALA A 522 3.96 33.79 17.91
N ARG A 523 2.76 34.36 18.16
CA ARG A 523 1.45 33.75 17.85
C ARG A 523 0.99 33.91 16.39
N ILE A 524 1.45 34.96 15.72
CA ILE A 524 1.19 35.23 14.29
C ILE A 524 2.51 35.60 13.60
N ILE A 525 2.72 35.04 12.40
CA ILE A 525 3.70 35.48 11.40
C ILE A 525 2.98 36.27 10.31
N LEU A 526 3.58 37.36 9.85
CA LEU A 526 3.20 38.03 8.62
C LEU A 526 4.36 37.99 7.64
N VAL A 527 4.14 37.39 6.47
CA VAL A 527 5.14 37.17 5.41
C VAL A 527 4.74 37.86 4.11
N THR A 528 5.73 38.37 3.38
CA THR A 528 5.57 38.98 2.05
C THR A 528 6.23 38.14 0.94
N GLU A 529 7.30 37.43 1.26
CA GLU A 529 8.04 36.54 0.34
C GLU A 529 7.41 35.13 0.26
N PRO A 530 7.83 34.26 -0.68
CA PRO A 530 7.45 32.84 -0.67
C PRO A 530 7.95 32.13 0.59
N VAL A 531 7.09 31.30 1.18
CA VAL A 531 7.39 30.53 2.39
C VAL A 531 8.11 29.22 2.09
N THR A 532 8.99 28.82 3.01
CA THR A 532 9.67 27.52 2.98
C THR A 532 8.84 26.43 3.68
N ALA A 533 9.39 25.21 3.69
CA ALA A 533 8.92 24.11 4.53
C ALA A 533 8.78 24.48 6.02
N ALA A 534 9.77 25.18 6.58
CA ALA A 534 9.87 25.47 8.01
C ALA A 534 9.08 26.72 8.44
N ASP A 535 8.76 27.63 7.51
CA ASP A 535 7.88 28.78 7.79
C ASP A 535 6.41 28.36 8.00
N LEU A 536 6.07 27.12 7.63
CA LEU A 536 4.74 26.51 7.70
C LEU A 536 4.71 25.31 8.69
N ASP A 537 5.48 25.39 9.78
CA ASP A 537 5.47 24.34 10.81
C ASP A 537 4.05 24.09 11.36
N ARG A 538 3.62 22.84 11.23
CA ARG A 538 2.30 22.32 11.63
C ARG A 538 2.23 21.89 13.09
N GLY A 539 3.35 21.81 13.80
CA GLY A 539 3.40 21.57 15.24
C GLY A 539 3.01 22.83 16.03
N SER A 540 3.38 24.00 15.54
CA SER A 540 3.08 25.28 16.19
C SER A 540 1.59 25.67 16.16
N SER A 541 1.11 26.27 17.25
CA SER A 541 -0.23 26.90 17.34
C SER A 541 -0.29 28.28 16.65
N ARG A 542 0.60 28.52 15.69
CA ARG A 542 1.00 29.82 15.17
C ARG A 542 0.39 30.05 13.80
N ARG A 543 -0.34 31.14 13.63
CA ARG A 543 -0.95 31.46 12.33
C ARG A 543 0.08 32.11 11.40
N VAL A 544 0.23 31.56 10.20
CA VAL A 544 1.12 32.08 9.15
C VAL A 544 0.26 32.84 8.14
N LEU A 545 0.39 34.16 8.13
CA LEU A 545 -0.43 35.06 7.32
C LEU A 545 0.40 35.68 6.21
N ARG A 546 -0.03 35.54 4.96
CA ARG A 546 0.60 36.21 3.82
C ARG A 546 -0.13 37.51 3.49
N LEU A 547 0.65 38.57 3.34
CA LEU A 547 0.17 39.82 2.76
C LEU A 547 0.23 39.72 1.23
N LEU A 548 -0.86 40.09 0.55
CA LEU A 548 -0.91 40.21 -0.90
C LEU A 548 -1.52 41.56 -1.28
N ARG A 549 -0.83 42.32 -2.14
CA ARG A 549 -1.33 43.59 -2.69
C ARG A 549 -1.84 43.37 -4.11
N THR A 550 -3.10 43.70 -4.38
CA THR A 550 -3.70 43.55 -5.72
C THR A 550 -3.25 44.68 -6.65
N ALA A 551 -3.50 44.52 -7.96
CA ALA A 551 -3.28 45.59 -8.95
C ALA A 551 -4.12 46.86 -8.71
N ALA A 552 -5.16 46.79 -7.85
CA ALA A 552 -5.98 47.92 -7.40
C ALA A 552 -5.51 48.47 -6.03
N ASP A 553 -4.24 48.26 -5.67
CA ASP A 553 -3.58 48.66 -4.41
C ASP A 553 -4.23 48.12 -3.11
N THR A 554 -5.17 47.18 -3.25
CA THR A 554 -5.91 46.59 -2.12
C THR A 554 -5.06 45.55 -1.41
N LEU A 555 -4.98 45.65 -0.08
CA LEU A 555 -4.35 44.66 0.77
C LEU A 555 -5.33 43.51 1.07
N LEU A 556 -4.87 42.29 0.80
CA LEU A 556 -5.45 41.05 1.26
C LEU A 556 -4.55 40.47 2.35
N VAL A 557 -5.15 39.92 3.41
CA VAL A 557 -4.45 39.09 4.38
C VAL A 557 -5.00 37.67 4.24
N VAL A 558 -4.11 36.73 3.93
CA VAL A 558 -4.45 35.34 3.65
C VAL A 558 -3.78 34.44 4.68
N ASP A 559 -4.58 33.64 5.37
CA ASP A 559 -4.11 32.57 6.24
C ASP A 559 -3.64 31.37 5.40
N ILE A 560 -2.35 31.06 5.48
CA ILE A 560 -1.69 29.99 4.71
C ILE A 560 -1.20 28.85 5.60
N THR A 561 -1.55 28.87 6.90
CA THR A 561 -0.99 27.99 7.95
C THR A 561 -1.08 26.50 7.62
N GLY A 562 -2.17 26.05 7.00
CA GLY A 562 -2.42 24.62 6.71
C GLY A 562 -2.01 24.14 5.31
N LEU A 563 -1.05 24.77 4.64
CA LEU A 563 -0.61 24.35 3.30
C LEU A 563 0.27 23.07 3.31
N PRO A 564 0.31 22.28 2.22
CA PRO A 564 -0.66 22.25 1.11
C PRO A 564 -2.01 21.56 1.41
N ASP A 565 -2.27 21.12 2.64
CA ASP A 565 -3.41 20.24 2.98
C ASP A 565 -4.78 20.97 3.03
N THR A 566 -4.78 22.30 3.02
CA THR A 566 -5.98 23.15 3.07
C THR A 566 -5.84 24.35 2.14
N TRP A 567 -6.98 24.87 1.66
CA TRP A 567 -6.98 26.05 0.81
C TRP A 567 -6.68 27.33 1.63
N PRO A 568 -5.79 28.22 1.14
CA PRO A 568 -5.51 29.50 1.79
C PRO A 568 -6.75 30.36 2.01
N ARG A 569 -7.00 30.78 3.25
CA ARG A 569 -8.23 31.47 3.67
C ARG A 569 -8.03 32.98 3.71
N VAL A 570 -8.84 33.76 3.00
CA VAL A 570 -8.85 35.23 3.12
C VAL A 570 -9.43 35.61 4.48
N VAL A 571 -8.64 36.30 5.31
CA VAL A 571 -9.04 36.71 6.66
C VAL A 571 -9.21 38.23 6.82
N HIS A 572 -8.67 39.03 5.90
CA HIS A 572 -8.99 40.46 5.77
C HIS A 572 -8.89 40.95 4.31
N VAL A 573 -9.70 41.97 4.00
CA VAL A 573 -9.72 42.67 2.71
C VAL A 573 -9.83 44.18 2.99
N SER A 574 -8.85 44.97 2.57
CA SER A 574 -8.90 46.43 2.77
C SER A 574 -9.77 47.11 1.71
N GLY A 575 -10.73 47.94 2.10
CA GLY A 575 -11.40 48.87 1.18
C GLY A 575 -12.61 48.32 0.41
N GLY A 576 -13.15 47.15 0.79
CA GLY A 576 -14.45 46.69 0.30
C GLY A 576 -14.80 45.24 0.63
N HIS A 577 -16.02 44.85 0.28
CA HIS A 577 -16.45 43.45 0.40
C HIS A 577 -15.92 42.61 -0.78
N PRO A 578 -15.47 41.37 -0.53
CA PRO A 578 -15.16 40.40 -1.58
C PRO A 578 -16.42 39.83 -2.22
N VAL A 579 -16.34 39.50 -3.50
CA VAL A 579 -17.37 38.75 -4.25
C VAL A 579 -16.65 37.70 -5.11
N VAL A 580 -17.17 36.49 -5.17
CA VAL A 580 -16.69 35.45 -6.10
C VAL A 580 -17.56 35.48 -7.35
N ASP A 581 -16.97 35.78 -8.50
CA ASP A 581 -17.63 35.76 -9.81
C ASP A 581 -17.19 34.51 -10.59
N THR A 582 -18.08 33.53 -10.67
CA THR A 582 -17.87 32.27 -11.41
C THR A 582 -18.10 32.43 -12.92
N GLY A 583 -18.38 33.65 -13.41
CA GLY A 583 -18.73 33.94 -14.81
C GLY A 583 -20.12 33.45 -15.24
N THR A 584 -20.74 32.56 -14.44
CA THR A 584 -22.06 31.98 -14.68
C THR A 584 -22.91 32.19 -13.42
N PRO A 585 -23.89 33.11 -13.42
CA PRO A 585 -24.58 33.62 -12.21
C PRO A 585 -25.60 32.64 -11.59
N GLN A 586 -25.34 31.33 -11.76
CA GLN A 586 -26.19 30.19 -11.42
C GLN A 586 -25.37 29.04 -10.80
N LEU A 587 -24.04 29.11 -10.74
CA LEU A 587 -23.23 28.08 -10.10
C LEU A 587 -23.26 28.21 -8.57
N SER A 588 -22.84 27.16 -7.85
CA SER A 588 -22.79 27.16 -6.38
C SER A 588 -21.85 28.25 -5.84
N PRO A 589 -22.11 28.85 -4.66
CA PRO A 589 -21.11 29.67 -3.95
C PRO A 589 -19.86 28.87 -3.57
N HIS A 590 -19.96 27.54 -3.55
CA HIS A 590 -18.86 26.60 -3.32
C HIS A 590 -18.09 26.25 -4.61
N THR A 591 -18.47 26.80 -5.77
CA THR A 591 -17.75 26.67 -7.04
C THR A 591 -16.64 27.73 -7.15
N PRO A 592 -15.42 27.38 -7.59
CA PRO A 592 -14.38 28.34 -7.92
C PRO A 592 -14.81 29.44 -8.91
N GLY A 593 -14.43 30.68 -8.64
CA GLY A 593 -14.62 31.84 -9.51
C GLY A 593 -13.58 32.94 -9.26
N THR A 594 -13.52 33.93 -10.13
CA THR A 594 -12.62 35.09 -9.96
C THR A 594 -13.01 35.87 -8.70
N LEU A 595 -12.05 36.17 -7.83
CA LEU A 595 -12.27 37.04 -6.68
C LEU A 595 -12.28 38.51 -7.13
N HIS A 596 -13.39 39.19 -6.92
CA HIS A 596 -13.55 40.63 -7.09
C HIS A 596 -13.53 41.33 -5.72
N VAL A 597 -12.95 42.52 -5.66
CA VAL A 597 -13.03 43.42 -4.49
C VAL A 597 -13.42 44.82 -4.96
N SER A 598 -14.45 45.42 -4.36
CA SER A 598 -14.99 46.72 -4.75
C SER A 598 -15.25 46.83 -6.27
N SER A 599 -15.87 45.77 -6.82
CA SER A 599 -16.15 45.57 -8.26
C SER A 599 -14.92 45.40 -9.19
N SER A 600 -13.69 45.50 -8.69
CA SER A 600 -12.47 45.25 -9.46
C SER A 600 -12.08 43.76 -9.40
N PRO A 601 -11.83 43.07 -10.54
CA PRO A 601 -11.30 41.71 -10.53
C PRO A 601 -9.88 41.69 -9.97
N THR A 602 -9.54 40.62 -9.25
CA THR A 602 -8.17 40.28 -8.87
C THR A 602 -7.63 39.16 -9.77
N SER A 603 -6.35 38.81 -9.62
CA SER A 603 -5.75 37.65 -10.30
C SER A 603 -5.96 36.33 -9.55
N LEU A 604 -6.91 36.27 -8.60
CA LEU A 604 -7.11 35.14 -7.69
C LEU A 604 -8.42 34.43 -8.02
N THR A 605 -8.39 33.10 -8.04
CA THR A 605 -9.60 32.26 -8.08
C THR A 605 -9.94 31.85 -6.65
N ALA A 606 -11.18 32.03 -6.22
CA ALA A 606 -11.64 31.76 -4.87
C ALA A 606 -13.05 31.14 -4.86
N ARG A 607 -13.50 30.69 -3.68
CA ARG A 607 -14.87 30.22 -3.41
C ARG A 607 -15.24 30.36 -1.93
N TRP A 608 -16.49 30.09 -1.59
CA TRP A 608 -16.93 29.97 -0.20
C TRP A 608 -16.90 28.52 0.28
N SER A 609 -16.43 28.29 1.51
CA SER A 609 -16.60 27.02 2.21
C SER A 609 -18.05 26.85 2.73
N PRO A 610 -18.47 25.64 3.15
CA PRO A 610 -19.72 25.44 3.89
C PRO A 610 -19.78 26.21 5.22
N THR A 611 -18.64 26.42 5.87
CA THR A 611 -18.49 27.15 7.15
C THR A 611 -18.56 28.67 7.01
N GLY A 612 -18.48 29.21 5.79
CA GLY A 612 -18.49 30.65 5.52
C GLY A 612 -17.12 31.31 5.48
N ASP A 613 -16.08 30.53 5.21
CA ASP A 613 -14.73 31.02 4.95
C ASP A 613 -14.53 31.27 3.44
N LEU A 614 -13.71 32.26 3.09
CA LEU A 614 -13.38 32.59 1.70
C LEU A 614 -12.02 31.97 1.34
N GLU A 615 -12.02 30.93 0.52
CA GLU A 615 -10.85 30.12 0.17
C GLU A 615 -10.29 30.52 -1.19
N ILE A 616 -8.98 30.72 -1.31
CA ILE A 616 -8.27 30.88 -2.59
C ILE A 616 -7.86 29.50 -3.09
N VAL A 617 -8.21 29.20 -4.35
CA VAL A 617 -7.94 27.90 -4.98
C VAL A 617 -6.94 27.98 -6.15
N ASP A 618 -6.74 29.15 -6.76
CA ASP A 618 -5.72 29.38 -7.78
C ASP A 618 -5.34 30.88 -7.88
N GLY A 619 -4.31 31.21 -8.67
CA GLY A 619 -3.96 32.58 -9.08
C GLY A 619 -2.96 33.29 -8.17
N ALA A 620 -2.77 32.82 -6.94
CA ALA A 620 -1.64 33.19 -6.09
C ALA A 620 -0.62 32.05 -6.03
N ARG A 621 0.65 32.37 -6.33
CA ARG A 621 1.76 31.43 -6.19
C ARG A 621 2.12 31.22 -4.72
N PHE A 622 1.46 30.24 -4.10
CA PHE A 622 1.80 29.66 -2.79
C PHE A 622 2.72 28.43 -2.92
N THR A 623 3.50 28.35 -3.99
CA THR A 623 4.43 27.25 -4.29
C THR A 623 5.69 27.31 -3.41
N ALA A 624 6.01 26.23 -2.71
CA ALA A 624 7.38 25.94 -2.34
C ALA A 624 8.18 25.58 -3.62
N PRO A 625 9.48 25.92 -3.74
CA PRO A 625 10.30 25.56 -4.90
C PRO A 625 10.65 24.05 -4.97
N ASP A 626 10.99 23.58 -6.17
CA ASP A 626 11.49 22.23 -6.48
C ASP A 626 12.76 22.34 -7.37
N PRO A 627 13.90 21.64 -7.11
CA PRO A 627 15.22 22.24 -7.40
C PRO A 627 15.87 22.14 -8.79
N GLY A 628 15.39 21.39 -9.81
CA GLY A 628 15.91 21.61 -11.19
C GLY A 628 15.81 20.51 -12.27
N ALA A 629 15.82 20.96 -13.54
CA ALA A 629 15.89 20.13 -14.77
C ALA A 629 16.42 20.92 -16.01
N ALA A 630 17.04 20.22 -16.97
CA ALA A 630 17.38 20.66 -18.34
C ALA A 630 17.71 19.42 -19.23
N SER A 631 17.53 19.47 -20.56
CA SER A 631 17.52 18.27 -21.45
C SER A 631 18.53 18.29 -22.63
N LEU A 632 18.70 17.13 -23.30
CA LEU A 632 19.61 16.83 -24.42
C LEU A 632 18.86 16.52 -25.75
N ALA A 633 19.56 16.00 -26.77
CA ALA A 633 19.02 15.63 -28.09
C ALA A 633 18.99 14.10 -28.32
N GLU A 634 18.14 13.63 -29.24
CA GLU A 634 17.75 12.20 -29.35
C GLU A 634 18.77 11.27 -30.03
N ASP A 635 19.48 11.72 -31.07
CA ASP A 635 20.38 10.88 -31.93
C ASP A 635 21.74 10.52 -31.28
N ASP A 636 21.84 10.51 -29.95
CA ASP A 636 23.10 10.36 -29.21
C ASP A 636 23.45 8.86 -28.96
N PRO A 637 24.60 8.34 -29.45
CA PRO A 637 24.96 6.93 -29.29
C PRO A 637 25.16 6.46 -27.84
N LEU A 638 25.62 7.34 -26.95
CA LEU A 638 25.77 7.02 -25.53
C LEU A 638 24.39 7.01 -24.86
N LEU A 639 23.51 7.93 -25.23
CA LEU A 639 22.11 7.94 -24.77
C LEU A 639 21.36 6.68 -25.21
N GLY A 640 21.56 6.23 -26.45
CA GLY A 640 20.96 5.00 -26.96
C GLY A 640 21.34 3.77 -26.13
N LEU A 641 22.65 3.56 -25.91
CA LEU A 641 23.16 2.45 -25.10
C LEU A 641 22.76 2.55 -23.62
N VAL A 642 22.74 3.75 -23.04
CA VAL A 642 22.24 3.96 -21.68
C VAL A 642 20.75 3.59 -21.59
N ARG A 643 19.92 3.99 -22.56
CA ARG A 643 18.49 3.66 -22.61
C ARG A 643 18.24 2.15 -22.81
N GLU A 644 19.09 1.46 -23.58
CA GLU A 644 18.99 0.02 -23.84
C GLU A 644 19.24 -0.80 -22.57
N LEU A 645 20.36 -0.56 -21.88
CA LEU A 645 20.71 -1.26 -20.63
C LEU A 645 19.71 -0.94 -19.49
N TRP A 646 19.17 0.28 -19.49
CA TRP A 646 18.15 0.75 -18.55
C TRP A 646 16.78 0.13 -18.81
N ALA A 647 16.44 -0.09 -20.09
CA ALA A 647 15.26 -0.88 -20.48
C ALA A 647 15.41 -2.34 -20.05
N GLU A 648 16.56 -2.97 -20.28
CA GLU A 648 16.83 -4.34 -19.83
C GLU A 648 16.75 -4.48 -18.30
N ALA A 649 17.38 -3.57 -17.55
CA ALA A 649 17.38 -3.60 -16.09
C ALA A 649 15.98 -3.42 -15.49
N LEU A 650 15.15 -2.53 -16.05
CA LEU A 650 13.74 -2.34 -15.66
C LEU A 650 12.77 -3.33 -16.30
N ARG A 651 13.24 -4.22 -17.20
CA ARG A 651 12.43 -5.11 -18.05
C ARG A 651 11.37 -4.39 -18.90
N LEU A 652 11.66 -3.15 -19.30
CA LEU A 652 10.80 -2.35 -20.17
C LEU A 652 11.15 -2.58 -21.66
N PRO A 653 10.21 -2.46 -22.62
CA PRO A 653 10.51 -2.63 -24.05
C PRO A 653 11.41 -1.52 -24.61
N THR A 654 11.23 -0.30 -24.12
CA THR A 654 12.01 0.90 -24.41
C THR A 654 11.90 1.88 -23.23
N VAL A 655 12.90 2.75 -23.08
CA VAL A 655 12.91 3.87 -22.12
C VAL A 655 13.16 5.16 -22.90
N ALA A 656 12.52 6.27 -22.52
CA ALA A 656 12.69 7.59 -23.14
C ALA A 656 13.88 8.36 -22.54
N PRO A 657 14.40 9.43 -23.19
CA PRO A 657 15.53 10.20 -22.68
C PRO A 657 15.31 10.81 -21.29
N ASP A 658 14.08 11.23 -20.99
CA ASP A 658 13.71 11.94 -19.75
C ASP A 658 12.85 11.08 -18.79
N ASP A 659 12.75 9.76 -19.01
CA ASP A 659 12.10 8.83 -18.08
C ASP A 659 12.93 8.71 -16.79
N ASP A 660 12.33 8.99 -15.63
CA ASP A 660 12.99 8.88 -14.33
C ASP A 660 13.09 7.42 -13.86
N PHE A 661 14.28 6.99 -13.46
CA PHE A 661 14.60 5.62 -13.04
C PHE A 661 13.64 5.10 -11.98
N PHE A 662 13.32 5.92 -10.98
CA PHE A 662 12.49 5.54 -9.83
C PHE A 662 11.00 5.63 -10.18
N ALA A 663 10.60 6.60 -11.00
CA ALA A 663 9.24 6.67 -11.55
C ALA A 663 8.93 5.48 -12.48
N SER A 664 9.92 4.99 -13.22
CA SER A 664 9.84 3.82 -14.11
C SER A 664 9.96 2.48 -13.39
N GLY A 665 9.85 2.44 -12.06
CA GLY A 665 9.86 1.21 -11.26
C GLY A 665 11.24 0.73 -10.82
N GLY A 666 12.27 1.58 -10.89
CA GLY A 666 13.61 1.29 -10.40
C GLY A 666 13.79 1.47 -8.89
N TYR A 667 14.53 0.56 -8.26
CA TYR A 667 14.85 0.55 -6.83
C TYR A 667 16.29 0.04 -6.61
N SER A 668 16.81 0.11 -5.38
CA SER A 668 18.25 0.02 -5.09
C SER A 668 19.00 -1.21 -5.65
N ILE A 669 18.37 -2.39 -5.69
CA ILE A 669 18.94 -3.58 -6.35
C ILE A 669 19.07 -3.37 -7.87
N VAL A 670 18.00 -2.90 -8.52
CA VAL A 670 17.98 -2.64 -9.98
C VAL A 670 18.93 -1.51 -10.34
N ALA A 671 19.05 -0.49 -9.49
CA ALA A 671 20.03 0.59 -9.64
C ALA A 671 21.46 0.04 -9.59
N THR A 672 21.75 -0.83 -8.63
CA THR A 672 23.07 -1.47 -8.47
C THR A 672 23.39 -2.40 -9.63
N ARG A 673 22.40 -3.15 -10.13
CA ARG A 673 22.53 -3.96 -11.35
C ARG A 673 22.84 -3.09 -12.57
N LEU A 674 21.97 -2.13 -12.91
CA LEU A 674 22.12 -1.24 -14.06
C LEU A 674 23.48 -0.55 -14.06
N VAL A 675 23.94 -0.10 -12.90
CA VAL A 675 25.23 0.58 -12.74
C VAL A 675 26.42 -0.37 -12.93
N THR A 676 26.30 -1.63 -12.50
CA THR A 676 27.31 -2.67 -12.77
C THR A 676 27.36 -3.00 -14.26
N GLU A 677 26.18 -3.22 -14.87
CA GLU A 677 25.99 -3.56 -16.29
C GLU A 677 26.49 -2.42 -17.22
N LEU A 678 26.25 -1.15 -16.84
CA LEU A 678 26.85 0.04 -17.46
C LEU A 678 28.38 0.09 -17.30
N SER A 679 28.90 -0.20 -16.11
CA SER A 679 30.35 -0.16 -15.84
C SER A 679 31.13 -1.20 -16.65
N ASP A 680 30.60 -2.43 -16.73
CA ASP A 680 31.22 -3.50 -17.49
C ASP A 680 31.12 -3.28 -19.01
N THR A 681 30.00 -2.75 -19.49
CA THR A 681 29.78 -2.46 -20.92
C THR A 681 30.62 -1.26 -21.40
N LEU A 682 30.62 -0.16 -20.64
CA LEU A 682 31.33 1.07 -20.98
C LEU A 682 32.81 1.07 -20.56
N ARG A 683 33.24 0.07 -19.77
CA ARG A 683 34.61 -0.07 -19.21
C ARG A 683 35.08 1.14 -18.40
N VAL A 684 34.16 1.79 -17.68
CA VAL A 684 34.41 2.95 -16.78
C VAL A 684 33.73 2.76 -15.42
N ASP A 685 34.22 3.45 -14.39
CA ASP A 685 33.61 3.51 -13.05
C ASP A 685 32.28 4.28 -13.08
N VAL A 686 31.16 3.57 -13.33
CA VAL A 686 29.83 4.12 -13.04
C VAL A 686 29.50 3.75 -11.59
N ARG A 687 29.23 4.78 -10.77
CA ARG A 687 28.77 4.61 -9.39
C ARG A 687 27.29 4.87 -9.28
N VAL A 688 26.64 4.21 -8.33
CA VAL A 688 25.18 4.30 -8.12
C VAL A 688 24.77 5.75 -7.81
N ARG A 689 25.67 6.53 -7.20
CA ARG A 689 25.50 7.97 -6.97
C ARG A 689 25.23 8.72 -8.26
N THR A 690 25.93 8.38 -9.35
CA THR A 690 25.80 9.08 -10.63
C THR A 690 24.41 8.87 -11.24
N LEU A 691 23.77 7.70 -11.02
CA LEU A 691 22.39 7.43 -11.39
C LEU A 691 21.41 8.23 -10.51
N PHE A 692 21.58 8.25 -9.18
CA PHE A 692 20.73 9.04 -8.27
C PHE A 692 20.85 10.56 -8.50
N GLU A 693 22.06 11.08 -8.76
CA GLU A 693 22.30 12.49 -9.13
C GLU A 693 21.64 12.86 -10.47
N ASN A 694 21.40 11.87 -11.34
CA ASN A 694 21.01 12.04 -12.74
C ASN A 694 19.99 10.97 -13.17
N PRO A 695 18.79 10.96 -12.58
CA PRO A 695 17.90 9.80 -12.64
C PRO A 695 17.15 9.64 -13.96
N THR A 696 17.51 10.34 -15.03
CA THR A 696 17.00 10.10 -16.40
C THR A 696 18.14 9.73 -17.35
N PRO A 697 17.92 8.93 -18.41
CA PRO A 697 18.97 8.56 -19.35
C PRO A 697 19.72 9.76 -19.95
N ALA A 698 19.03 10.87 -20.24
CA ALA A 698 19.61 12.12 -20.74
C ALA A 698 20.52 12.79 -19.71
N ARG A 699 20.07 12.90 -18.45
CA ARG A 699 20.90 13.43 -17.36
C ARG A 699 22.11 12.52 -17.12
N LEU A 700 21.94 11.20 -17.07
CA LEU A 700 23.04 10.26 -16.82
C LEU A 700 24.06 10.32 -17.96
N THR A 701 23.61 10.35 -19.21
CA THR A 701 24.48 10.53 -20.40
C THR A 701 25.29 11.83 -20.32
N THR A 702 24.66 12.93 -19.91
CA THR A 702 25.34 14.23 -19.68
C THR A 702 26.45 14.09 -18.63
N ALA A 703 26.16 13.44 -17.50
CA ALA A 703 27.11 13.27 -16.40
C ALA A 703 28.26 12.31 -16.76
N LEU A 704 27.96 11.21 -17.45
CA LEU A 704 28.94 10.23 -17.93
C LEU A 704 29.92 10.86 -18.92
N ARG A 705 29.43 11.53 -19.98
CA ARG A 705 30.30 12.21 -20.95
C ARG A 705 31.15 13.31 -20.30
N SER A 706 30.58 14.04 -19.34
CA SER A 706 31.29 15.09 -18.58
C SER A 706 32.41 14.54 -17.69
N ARG A 707 32.22 13.34 -17.09
CA ARG A 707 33.24 12.65 -16.27
C ARG A 707 34.24 11.84 -17.11
N HIS A 708 33.83 11.33 -18.29
CA HIS A 708 34.62 10.44 -19.15
C HIS A 708 34.62 10.90 -20.63
N PRO A 709 35.36 11.96 -21.00
CA PRO A 709 35.39 12.51 -22.37
C PRO A 709 35.99 11.60 -23.45
N HIS A 710 36.35 10.36 -23.09
CA HIS A 710 36.84 9.32 -23.99
C HIS A 710 35.75 8.32 -24.42
N LEU A 711 34.55 8.37 -23.82
CA LEU A 711 33.45 7.46 -24.15
C LEU A 711 33.00 7.59 -25.61
N ASP A 712 32.93 8.81 -26.16
CA ASP A 712 32.52 9.01 -27.55
C ASP A 712 33.52 8.33 -28.53
N ALA A 713 34.82 8.46 -28.27
CA ALA A 713 35.87 7.80 -29.06
C ALA A 713 35.93 6.27 -28.84
N PHE A 714 35.51 5.77 -27.68
CA PHE A 714 35.34 4.34 -27.42
C PHE A 714 34.17 3.76 -28.23
N LEU A 715 33.04 4.46 -28.26
CA LEU A 715 31.86 4.07 -29.04
C LEU A 715 32.13 4.12 -30.55
N GLU A 716 32.86 5.13 -31.05
CA GLU A 716 33.35 5.14 -32.44
C GLU A 716 34.23 3.93 -32.77
N LEU A 717 35.12 3.53 -31.85
CA LEU A 717 36.01 2.37 -32.04
C LEU A 717 35.22 1.04 -32.06
N VAL A 718 34.22 0.89 -31.18
CA VAL A 718 33.33 -0.27 -31.12
C VAL A 718 32.43 -0.35 -32.37
N ALA A 719 31.90 0.79 -32.84
CA ALA A 719 31.10 0.86 -34.07
C ALA A 719 31.92 0.55 -35.35
N ALA A 720 33.25 0.70 -35.30
CA ALA A 720 34.16 0.37 -36.40
C ALA A 720 34.64 -1.10 -36.39
N ALA A 721 34.33 -1.89 -35.36
CA ALA A 721 34.66 -3.31 -35.30
C ALA A 721 33.66 -4.15 -36.14
N PRO A 722 34.12 -5.21 -36.83
CA PRO A 722 33.19 -6.12 -37.51
C PRO A 722 32.34 -6.87 -36.48
N ARG A 723 31.02 -6.79 -36.61
CA ARG A 723 30.08 -7.65 -35.86
C ARG A 723 30.23 -9.10 -36.34
N GLU A 724 30.72 -9.97 -35.46
CA GLU A 724 30.39 -11.38 -35.51
C GLU A 724 29.11 -11.56 -34.68
N ASP A 725 28.03 -12.04 -35.30
CA ASP A 725 26.77 -12.29 -34.58
C ASP A 725 26.98 -13.44 -33.56
N PRO A 726 26.52 -13.30 -32.31
CA PRO A 726 26.66 -14.37 -31.31
C PRO A 726 25.86 -15.61 -31.76
N PRO A 727 26.41 -16.82 -31.60
CA PRO A 727 25.77 -18.04 -32.09
C PRO A 727 24.47 -18.32 -31.35
N VAL A 728 23.36 -18.43 -32.10
CA VAL A 728 22.05 -18.82 -31.57
C VAL A 728 22.14 -20.24 -30.98
N PRO A 729 21.73 -20.46 -29.70
CA PRO A 729 21.72 -21.80 -29.11
C PRO A 729 20.61 -22.69 -29.70
N GLU A 730 20.93 -23.42 -30.78
CA GLU A 730 19.97 -24.24 -31.55
C GLU A 730 19.65 -25.60 -30.90
N ALA A 731 19.76 -25.74 -29.57
CA ALA A 731 19.51 -26.98 -28.85
C ALA A 731 18.91 -26.76 -27.46
N ALA A 732 17.84 -27.50 -27.14
CA ALA A 732 17.33 -27.63 -25.78
C ALA A 732 18.35 -28.34 -24.87
N PRO A 733 18.41 -28.02 -23.56
CA PRO A 733 19.39 -28.61 -22.66
C PRO A 733 19.14 -30.11 -22.45
N GLU A 734 20.20 -30.91 -22.47
CA GLU A 734 20.15 -32.25 -21.86
C GLU A 734 19.90 -32.12 -20.35
N PRO A 735 19.11 -33.01 -19.73
CA PRO A 735 18.85 -32.96 -18.30
C PRO A 735 20.15 -33.14 -17.51
N VAL A 736 20.52 -32.14 -16.72
CA VAL A 736 21.69 -32.18 -15.84
C VAL A 736 21.49 -33.31 -14.83
N ALA A 737 22.22 -34.41 -15.02
CA ALA A 737 22.26 -35.48 -14.03
C ALA A 737 22.81 -34.92 -12.70
N PRO A 738 22.13 -35.15 -11.55
CA PRO A 738 22.54 -34.54 -10.29
C PRO A 738 23.96 -34.97 -9.91
N ALA A 739 24.76 -34.01 -9.43
CA ALA A 739 26.13 -34.26 -9.03
C ALA A 739 26.19 -35.35 -7.95
N ARG A 740 26.79 -36.49 -8.29
CA ARG A 740 26.89 -37.67 -7.40
C ARG A 740 28.10 -37.65 -6.47
N GLU A 741 28.94 -36.63 -6.60
CA GLU A 741 30.20 -36.51 -5.88
C GLU A 741 30.08 -35.46 -4.77
N GLU A 742 30.49 -35.87 -3.58
CA GLU A 742 30.57 -35.01 -2.40
C GLU A 742 31.69 -33.97 -2.60
N ARG A 743 31.43 -32.71 -2.27
CA ARG A 743 32.41 -31.62 -2.42
C ARG A 743 32.54 -30.82 -1.12
N THR A 744 33.75 -30.74 -0.59
CA THR A 744 34.09 -29.83 0.52
C THR A 744 34.48 -28.47 -0.04
N ILE A 745 33.75 -27.43 0.36
CA ILE A 745 33.92 -26.04 -0.07
C ILE A 745 34.15 -25.18 1.19
N PRO A 746 35.12 -24.25 1.23
CA PRO A 746 35.23 -23.32 2.35
C PRO A 746 33.98 -22.44 2.43
N LEU A 747 33.61 -21.96 3.63
CA LEU A 747 32.43 -21.11 3.76
C LEU A 747 32.60 -19.73 3.10
N LEU A 748 31.51 -19.24 2.49
CA LEU A 748 31.32 -17.80 2.25
C LEU A 748 31.33 -17.05 3.59
N ALA A 749 31.72 -15.78 3.62
CA ALA A 749 31.83 -15.05 4.88
C ALA A 749 30.50 -14.95 5.66
N ALA A 750 29.36 -14.82 4.96
CA ALA A 750 28.02 -14.88 5.56
C ALA A 750 27.77 -16.23 6.27
N GLN A 751 28.08 -17.34 5.61
CA GLN A 751 27.99 -18.68 6.19
C GLN A 751 28.96 -18.87 7.37
N ARG A 752 30.19 -18.33 7.27
CA ARG A 752 31.20 -18.40 8.35
C ARG A 752 30.72 -17.68 9.61
N GLN A 753 30.05 -16.55 9.47
CA GLN A 753 29.47 -15.81 10.59
C GLN A 753 28.34 -16.58 11.28
N LEU A 754 27.39 -17.12 10.51
CA LEU A 754 26.31 -17.95 11.06
C LEU A 754 26.83 -19.25 11.69
N TRP A 755 27.84 -19.89 11.09
CA TRP A 755 28.47 -21.08 11.66
C TRP A 755 29.13 -20.78 13.01
N LEU A 756 29.84 -19.66 13.15
CA LEU A 756 30.43 -19.23 14.43
C LEU A 756 29.36 -18.95 15.50
N ALA A 757 28.20 -18.40 15.11
CA ALA A 757 27.08 -18.20 16.02
C ALA A 757 26.46 -19.55 16.45
N GLU A 758 26.34 -20.51 15.53
CA GLU A 758 25.84 -21.85 15.81
C GLU A 758 26.78 -22.65 16.73
N GLN A 759 28.11 -22.55 16.55
CA GLN A 759 29.07 -23.15 17.48
C GLN A 759 28.98 -22.58 18.91
N ALA A 760 28.47 -21.35 19.07
CA ALA A 760 28.26 -20.74 20.38
C ALA A 760 26.99 -21.22 21.09
N ASN A 761 26.00 -21.72 20.35
CA ASN A 761 24.74 -22.25 20.89
C ASN A 761 24.13 -23.35 19.99
N PRO A 762 24.72 -24.57 19.95
CA PRO A 762 24.34 -25.57 18.95
C PRO A 762 22.90 -26.10 19.09
N GLY A 763 22.18 -26.17 17.97
CA GLY A 763 20.77 -26.54 17.90
C GLY A 763 19.82 -25.38 18.18
N ALA A 764 20.31 -24.14 18.15
CA ALA A 764 19.49 -22.95 18.36
C ALA A 764 18.48 -22.73 17.23
N LEU A 765 17.32 -22.19 17.57
CA LEU A 765 16.30 -21.84 16.58
C LEU A 765 16.57 -20.48 15.92
N THR A 766 17.51 -19.68 16.45
CA THR A 766 17.84 -18.31 16.02
C THR A 766 18.22 -18.17 14.54
N HIS A 767 18.59 -19.27 13.89
CA HIS A 767 19.00 -19.30 12.49
C HIS A 767 18.12 -20.23 11.64
N THR A 768 16.92 -20.59 12.12
CA THR A 768 15.92 -21.34 11.35
C THR A 768 14.91 -20.41 10.68
N ILE A 769 14.36 -20.83 9.54
CA ILE A 769 13.28 -20.14 8.83
C ILE A 769 12.11 -21.11 8.65
N PRO A 770 11.19 -21.21 9.63
CA PRO A 770 9.95 -21.97 9.49
C PRO A 770 8.93 -21.18 8.66
N LEU A 771 8.64 -21.71 7.48
CA LEU A 771 7.84 -21.10 6.43
C LEU A 771 6.67 -22.02 6.06
N LEU A 772 5.44 -21.55 6.17
CA LEU A 772 4.26 -22.33 5.76
C LEU A 772 3.73 -21.82 4.42
N LEU A 773 3.86 -22.64 3.36
CA LEU A 773 3.33 -22.31 2.04
C LEU A 773 1.91 -22.90 1.91
N HIS A 774 0.88 -22.04 1.93
CA HIS A 774 -0.54 -22.44 1.99
C HIS A 774 -1.14 -22.71 0.59
N ILE A 775 -1.45 -23.96 0.27
CA ILE A 775 -1.72 -24.51 -1.09
C ILE A 775 -3.14 -25.07 -1.22
N THR A 776 -3.98 -24.49 -2.08
CA THR A 776 -5.50 -24.47 -1.91
C THR A 776 -6.08 -24.95 -3.34
N GLY A 777 -6.27 -26.25 -3.75
CA GLY A 777 -6.80 -26.75 -5.09
C GLY A 777 -6.97 -28.33 -5.32
N PRO A 778 -7.34 -28.96 -6.50
CA PRO A 778 -7.03 -30.40 -7.00
C PRO A 778 -5.94 -30.81 -8.17
N LEU A 779 -4.79 -31.57 -7.93
CA LEU A 779 -3.31 -31.54 -8.40
C LEU A 779 -2.67 -32.92 -8.39
N ASP A 780 -1.38 -32.93 -8.68
CA ASP A 780 -0.44 -33.96 -8.27
C ASP A 780 0.40 -33.64 -6.99
N GLY A 781 -0.06 -34.11 -5.83
CA GLY A 781 0.66 -33.98 -4.55
C GLY A 781 1.97 -34.78 -4.48
N GLU A 782 2.18 -35.72 -5.41
CA GLU A 782 3.45 -36.41 -5.61
C GLU A 782 4.41 -35.56 -6.46
N ALA A 783 3.90 -34.84 -7.47
CA ALA A 783 4.68 -33.89 -8.23
C ALA A 783 5.23 -32.76 -7.36
N LEU A 784 4.47 -32.23 -6.39
CA LEU A 784 4.99 -31.18 -5.51
C LEU A 784 6.09 -31.68 -4.57
N ARG A 785 5.90 -32.86 -3.93
CA ARG A 785 6.97 -33.51 -3.14
C ARG A 785 8.21 -33.79 -4.01
N GLY A 786 7.97 -34.21 -5.26
CA GLY A 786 9.01 -34.42 -6.25
C GLY A 786 9.73 -33.15 -6.68
N ALA A 787 9.02 -32.02 -6.81
CA ALA A 787 9.57 -30.73 -7.20
C ALA A 787 10.45 -30.14 -6.09
N VAL A 788 10.05 -30.24 -4.82
CA VAL A 788 10.95 -29.98 -3.68
C VAL A 788 12.22 -30.84 -3.77
N GLY A 789 12.05 -32.12 -4.14
CA GLY A 789 13.17 -33.02 -4.42
C GLY A 789 14.08 -32.54 -5.56
N ASP A 790 13.52 -32.03 -6.66
CA ASP A 790 14.30 -31.55 -7.80
C ASP A 790 15.04 -30.23 -7.52
N VAL A 791 14.42 -29.30 -6.77
CA VAL A 791 15.10 -28.08 -6.30
C VAL A 791 16.28 -28.46 -5.41
N VAL A 792 16.11 -29.40 -4.46
CA VAL A 792 17.21 -29.91 -3.62
C VAL A 792 18.25 -30.68 -4.44
N ALA A 793 17.85 -31.40 -5.49
CA ALA A 793 18.79 -32.08 -6.39
C ALA A 793 19.65 -31.08 -7.18
N ARG A 794 19.03 -30.01 -7.70
CA ARG A 794 19.67 -28.97 -8.51
C ARG A 794 20.53 -28.02 -7.69
N GLN A 795 20.02 -27.53 -6.57
CA GLN A 795 20.67 -26.47 -5.78
C GLN A 795 21.70 -27.06 -4.80
N ASP A 796 22.98 -26.77 -5.03
CA ASP A 796 24.09 -27.22 -4.17
C ASP A 796 24.01 -26.69 -2.73
N GLY A 797 23.42 -25.50 -2.52
CA GLY A 797 23.27 -24.90 -1.19
C GLY A 797 22.41 -25.73 -0.25
N LEU A 798 21.24 -26.21 -0.70
CA LEU A 798 20.31 -27.03 0.09
C LEU A 798 20.88 -28.40 0.49
N ARG A 799 21.94 -28.85 -0.21
CA ARG A 799 22.69 -30.07 0.10
C ARG A 799 23.94 -29.83 0.96
N GLY A 800 24.16 -28.59 1.42
CA GLY A 800 25.23 -28.26 2.35
C GLY A 800 25.00 -28.79 3.77
N VAL A 801 26.01 -29.45 4.33
CA VAL A 801 26.21 -29.61 5.79
C VAL A 801 27.49 -28.89 6.21
N PHE A 802 27.58 -28.50 7.47
CA PHE A 802 28.56 -27.51 7.95
C PHE A 802 29.31 -28.06 9.17
N GLU A 803 30.61 -28.29 9.01
CA GLU A 803 31.48 -28.87 10.04
C GLU A 803 32.87 -28.22 10.02
N GLU A 804 33.70 -28.52 11.03
CA GLU A 804 35.12 -28.13 11.07
C GLU A 804 35.97 -29.28 10.49
N VAL A 805 36.80 -28.98 9.48
CA VAL A 805 37.77 -29.92 8.92
C VAL A 805 39.15 -29.30 9.01
N ASP A 806 40.10 -30.03 9.62
CA ASP A 806 41.48 -29.61 9.86
C ASP A 806 41.65 -28.21 10.53
N GLY A 807 40.62 -27.75 11.25
CA GLY A 807 40.60 -26.46 11.97
C GLY A 807 39.98 -25.29 11.20
N GLU A 808 39.43 -25.51 9.99
CA GLU A 808 38.66 -24.50 9.24
C GLU A 808 37.20 -24.96 9.04
N PRO A 809 36.22 -24.05 9.13
CA PRO A 809 34.83 -24.38 8.86
C PRO A 809 34.56 -24.50 7.35
N VAL A 810 33.82 -25.53 6.97
CA VAL A 810 33.55 -25.89 5.57
C VAL A 810 32.09 -26.31 5.35
N GLN A 811 31.59 -26.08 4.14
CA GLN A 811 30.35 -26.64 3.62
C GLN A 811 30.70 -27.91 2.85
N ARG A 812 30.22 -29.06 3.31
CA ARG A 812 30.21 -30.30 2.51
C ARG A 812 28.89 -30.35 1.76
N VAL A 813 28.95 -30.17 0.44
CA VAL A 813 27.82 -30.38 -0.47
C VAL A 813 27.67 -31.89 -0.68
N LEU A 814 26.63 -32.45 -0.07
CA LEU A 814 26.34 -33.88 -0.14
C LEU A 814 25.79 -34.28 -1.52
N PRO A 815 26.00 -35.54 -1.96
CA PRO A 815 25.29 -36.12 -3.10
C PRO A 815 23.78 -36.14 -2.85
N PHE A 816 22.97 -35.89 -3.89
CA PHE A 816 21.52 -36.03 -3.74
C PHE A 816 21.11 -37.50 -3.64
N LEU A 817 20.63 -37.91 -2.46
CA LEU A 817 20.09 -39.25 -2.18
C LEU A 817 18.55 -39.26 -2.07
N GLY A 818 17.90 -38.13 -2.34
CA GLY A 818 16.50 -37.87 -2.01
C GLY A 818 16.35 -36.93 -0.80
N ILE A 819 15.17 -36.36 -0.65
CA ILE A 819 14.69 -35.67 0.55
C ILE A 819 13.35 -36.29 0.95
N GLU A 820 13.16 -36.57 2.23
CA GLU A 820 11.86 -37.02 2.73
C GLU A 820 10.94 -35.80 2.89
N VAL A 821 9.90 -35.74 2.06
CA VAL A 821 8.81 -34.76 2.20
C VAL A 821 7.62 -35.48 2.84
N GLU A 822 7.47 -35.38 4.16
CA GLU A 822 6.41 -36.08 4.89
C GLU A 822 5.04 -35.65 4.34
N TYR A 823 4.17 -36.62 4.01
CA TYR A 823 2.79 -36.34 3.63
C TYR A 823 1.84 -36.71 4.76
N THR A 824 1.20 -35.71 5.36
CA THR A 824 0.30 -35.89 6.50
C THR A 824 -1.13 -35.55 6.08
N ASP A 825 -1.95 -36.55 5.76
CA ASP A 825 -3.36 -36.32 5.44
C ASP A 825 -4.20 -36.19 6.71
N LEU A 826 -4.64 -34.96 6.99
CA LEU A 826 -5.56 -34.61 8.07
C LEU A 826 -7.01 -34.53 7.59
N SER A 827 -7.30 -34.56 6.28
CA SER A 827 -8.68 -34.49 5.75
C SER A 827 -9.66 -35.52 6.34
N PRO A 828 -9.27 -36.71 6.88
CA PRO A 828 -10.21 -37.61 7.54
C PRO A 828 -10.70 -37.17 8.95
N LEU A 829 -10.11 -36.14 9.57
CA LEU A 829 -10.33 -35.80 10.99
C LEU A 829 -11.54 -34.87 11.25
N PRO A 830 -12.12 -34.86 12.47
CA PRO A 830 -13.20 -33.93 12.86
C PRO A 830 -12.81 -32.42 12.94
N PRO A 831 -13.80 -31.49 12.83
CA PRO A 831 -13.68 -30.01 13.03
C PRO A 831 -13.28 -29.50 14.44
N SER A 832 -12.35 -30.19 15.09
CA SER A 832 -11.58 -29.69 16.24
C SER A 832 -10.28 -30.49 16.48
N GLU A 833 -10.14 -31.66 15.86
CA GLU A 833 -8.98 -32.54 16.01
C GLU A 833 -7.89 -32.21 14.97
N ARG A 834 -8.29 -31.73 13.78
CA ARG A 834 -7.37 -31.29 12.75
C ARG A 834 -6.72 -29.98 13.12
N ALA A 835 -7.42 -28.93 13.57
CA ALA A 835 -6.79 -27.67 13.95
C ALA A 835 -5.86 -27.87 15.16
N ALA A 836 -6.23 -28.76 16.08
CA ALA A 836 -5.33 -29.21 17.14
C ALA A 836 -4.09 -29.95 16.60
N ARG A 837 -4.22 -30.71 15.50
CA ARG A 837 -3.10 -31.41 14.84
C ARG A 837 -2.27 -30.50 13.93
N GLU A 838 -2.86 -29.59 13.18
CA GLU A 838 -2.22 -28.53 12.38
C GLU A 838 -1.41 -27.63 13.28
N GLN A 839 -2.01 -27.10 14.35
CA GLN A 839 -1.29 -26.29 15.33
C GLN A 839 -0.17 -27.08 16.03
N ARG A 840 -0.27 -28.42 16.08
CA ARG A 840 0.84 -29.29 16.51
C ARG A 840 1.91 -29.42 15.43
N LEU A 841 1.55 -29.65 14.16
CA LEU A 841 2.48 -29.75 13.02
C LEU A 841 3.21 -28.41 12.78
N LYS A 842 2.51 -27.28 12.95
CA LYS A 842 3.03 -25.91 12.90
C LYS A 842 4.05 -25.65 14.01
N ARG A 843 3.75 -26.10 15.23
CA ARG A 843 4.72 -26.10 16.35
C ARG A 843 5.91 -27.04 16.11
N GLU A 844 5.69 -28.22 15.52
CA GLU A 844 6.76 -29.15 15.14
C GLU A 844 7.70 -28.54 14.07
N THR A 845 7.17 -27.71 13.17
CA THR A 845 7.96 -26.94 12.20
C THR A 845 8.67 -25.75 12.84
N ALA A 846 7.96 -24.92 13.61
CA ALA A 846 8.54 -23.74 14.26
C ALA A 846 9.67 -24.09 15.23
N TYR A 847 9.44 -25.04 16.14
CA TYR A 847 10.45 -25.45 17.12
C TYR A 847 11.39 -26.56 16.60
N GLY A 848 11.54 -26.67 15.28
CA GLY A 848 12.38 -27.66 14.61
C GLY A 848 13.85 -27.23 14.48
N GLY A 849 14.66 -27.44 15.52
CA GLY A 849 16.11 -27.20 15.43
C GLY A 849 16.83 -28.15 14.46
N PHE A 850 17.99 -27.74 13.94
CA PHE A 850 18.87 -28.58 13.12
C PHE A 850 20.11 -29.04 13.89
N ASP A 851 20.68 -30.16 13.47
CA ASP A 851 22.11 -30.43 13.63
C ASP A 851 22.75 -30.08 12.29
N ILE A 852 23.49 -28.97 12.23
CA ILE A 852 24.08 -28.44 10.99
C ILE A 852 25.10 -29.37 10.32
N THR A 853 25.59 -30.40 11.02
CA THR A 853 26.46 -31.44 10.46
C THR A 853 25.68 -32.52 9.69
N THR A 854 24.35 -32.54 9.81
CA THR A 854 23.45 -33.55 9.20
C THR A 854 22.47 -32.92 8.22
N GLY A 855 22.43 -33.42 6.99
CA GLY A 855 21.67 -32.81 5.89
C GLY A 855 20.47 -33.64 5.42
N PRO A 856 19.57 -33.04 4.62
CA PRO A 856 19.60 -31.64 4.16
C PRO A 856 19.17 -30.65 5.26
N LEU A 857 19.68 -29.42 5.19
CA LEU A 857 19.26 -28.31 6.08
C LEU A 857 17.98 -27.61 5.60
N LEU A 858 17.10 -28.41 5.00
CA LEU A 858 15.71 -28.12 4.67
C LEU A 858 14.88 -29.32 5.12
N ARG A 859 13.87 -29.11 5.98
CA ARG A 859 12.81 -30.10 6.20
C ARG A 859 11.55 -29.63 5.48
N ALA A 860 10.90 -30.56 4.78
CA ALA A 860 9.66 -30.30 4.07
C ALA A 860 8.57 -31.29 4.49
N ARG A 861 7.34 -30.81 4.63
CA ARG A 861 6.17 -31.64 4.95
C ARG A 861 4.94 -31.06 4.26
N LEU A 862 4.27 -31.86 3.45
CA LEU A 862 3.01 -31.51 2.80
C LEU A 862 1.85 -32.04 3.65
N VAL A 863 1.24 -31.16 4.46
CA VAL A 863 0.08 -31.47 5.29
C VAL A 863 -1.17 -31.26 4.45
N ARG A 864 -1.94 -32.31 4.15
CA ARG A 864 -3.25 -32.17 3.50
C ARG A 864 -4.32 -31.88 4.55
N THR A 865 -4.68 -30.62 4.71
CA THR A 865 -5.67 -30.11 5.67
C THR A 865 -7.12 -30.31 5.18
N GLY A 866 -7.33 -30.61 3.90
CA GLY A 866 -8.62 -31.07 3.34
C GLY A 866 -8.40 -31.72 1.97
N GLU A 867 -9.45 -32.21 1.31
CA GLU A 867 -9.45 -32.86 -0.03
C GLU A 867 -8.51 -32.19 -1.09
N GLU A 868 -8.37 -30.88 -1.02
CA GLU A 868 -7.62 -30.01 -1.93
C GLU A 868 -6.71 -29.02 -1.15
N ARG A 869 -6.70 -29.09 0.19
CA ARG A 869 -6.14 -28.07 1.10
C ARG A 869 -4.84 -28.60 1.60
N HIS A 870 -3.78 -27.83 1.45
CA HIS A 870 -2.45 -28.23 1.86
C HIS A 870 -1.70 -27.09 2.49
N VAL A 871 -0.77 -27.44 3.37
CA VAL A 871 0.29 -26.56 3.81
C VAL A 871 1.59 -27.30 3.53
N LEU A 872 2.42 -26.75 2.66
CA LEU A 872 3.80 -27.19 2.52
C LEU A 872 4.60 -26.46 3.60
N HIS A 873 4.74 -27.12 4.75
CA HIS A 873 5.64 -26.72 5.81
C HIS A 873 7.07 -26.87 5.29
N LEU A 874 7.76 -25.75 5.13
CA LEU A 874 9.19 -25.66 4.85
C LEU A 874 9.88 -25.16 6.11
N LEU A 875 11.06 -25.67 6.38
CA LEU A 875 11.89 -25.26 7.50
C LEU A 875 13.32 -25.27 6.99
N PHE A 876 13.87 -24.08 6.73
CA PHE A 876 15.25 -23.91 6.29
C PHE A 876 16.16 -23.60 7.49
N HIS A 877 17.46 -23.81 7.31
CA HIS A 877 18.49 -23.15 8.10
C HIS A 877 19.10 -22.00 7.30
N HIS A 878 19.33 -20.84 7.91
CA HIS A 878 19.85 -19.65 7.21
C HIS A 878 21.19 -19.93 6.49
N LEU A 879 22.03 -20.85 6.98
CA LEU A 879 23.27 -21.30 6.31
C LEU A 879 23.08 -21.77 4.84
N VAL A 880 21.87 -22.22 4.48
CA VAL A 880 21.52 -22.70 3.14
C VAL A 880 20.44 -21.87 2.45
N THR A 881 19.92 -20.80 3.07
CA THR A 881 18.81 -19.99 2.52
C THR A 881 18.78 -18.59 3.13
N ASP A 882 18.74 -17.59 2.26
CA ASP A 882 18.39 -16.20 2.55
C ASP A 882 17.12 -15.77 1.78
N GLU A 883 16.79 -14.49 1.82
CA GLU A 883 15.52 -13.95 1.34
C GLU A 883 15.38 -14.10 -0.19
N VAL A 884 16.44 -13.76 -0.94
CA VAL A 884 16.51 -13.99 -2.39
C VAL A 884 16.55 -15.49 -2.71
N SER A 885 17.12 -16.32 -1.85
CA SER A 885 17.04 -17.77 -2.02
C SER A 885 15.63 -18.30 -1.89
N MET A 886 14.75 -17.68 -1.09
CA MET A 886 13.33 -18.04 -1.05
C MET A 886 12.62 -17.62 -2.34
N THR A 887 12.95 -16.45 -2.92
CA THR A 887 12.51 -16.06 -4.28
C THR A 887 12.92 -17.09 -5.34
N VAL A 888 14.20 -17.51 -5.36
CA VAL A 888 14.72 -18.50 -6.32
C VAL A 888 14.13 -19.89 -6.07
N PHE A 889 14.07 -20.34 -4.82
CA PHE A 889 13.47 -21.62 -4.42
C PHE A 889 12.02 -21.73 -4.90
N MET A 890 11.22 -20.67 -4.72
CA MET A 890 9.83 -20.66 -5.15
C MET A 890 9.68 -20.68 -6.67
N ARG A 891 10.52 -19.95 -7.43
CA ARG A 891 10.54 -20.01 -8.90
C ARG A 891 10.96 -21.38 -9.42
N GLU A 892 11.99 -22.01 -8.83
CA GLU A 892 12.41 -23.34 -9.26
C GLU A 892 11.40 -24.42 -8.83
N LEU A 893 10.77 -24.28 -7.66
CA LEU A 893 9.68 -25.15 -7.22
C LEU A 893 8.48 -25.06 -8.17
N SER A 894 8.15 -23.84 -8.64
CA SER A 894 7.14 -23.55 -9.64
C SER A 894 7.39 -24.36 -10.93
N GLU A 895 8.57 -24.17 -11.51
CA GLU A 895 8.91 -24.74 -12.81
C GLU A 895 9.16 -26.25 -12.77
N PHE A 896 9.75 -26.80 -11.69
CA PHE A 896 9.85 -28.25 -11.51
C PHE A 896 8.49 -28.91 -11.28
N TYR A 897 7.58 -28.25 -10.56
CA TYR A 897 6.22 -28.77 -10.43
C TYR A 897 5.48 -28.73 -11.77
N ARG A 898 5.56 -27.62 -12.53
CA ARG A 898 5.05 -27.53 -13.91
C ARG A 898 5.59 -28.65 -14.78
N ALA A 899 6.90 -28.85 -14.77
CA ALA A 899 7.57 -29.92 -15.52
C ALA A 899 7.06 -31.31 -15.15
N ARG A 900 6.80 -31.59 -13.86
CA ARG A 900 6.27 -32.89 -13.39
C ARG A 900 4.82 -33.13 -13.80
N VAL A 901 3.95 -32.12 -13.68
CA VAL A 901 2.53 -32.21 -14.07
C VAL A 901 2.37 -32.37 -15.57
N THR A 902 3.01 -31.48 -16.34
CA THR A 902 2.92 -31.45 -17.81
C THR A 902 3.73 -32.57 -18.47
N ARG A 903 4.74 -33.11 -17.77
CA ARG A 903 5.77 -34.02 -18.26
C ARG A 903 6.67 -33.41 -19.34
N GLU A 904 6.72 -32.08 -19.41
CA GLU A 904 7.72 -31.32 -20.16
C GLU A 904 9.04 -31.19 -19.37
N PRO A 905 10.19 -30.93 -20.03
CA PRO A 905 11.41 -30.53 -19.32
C PRO A 905 11.24 -29.14 -18.66
N PRO A 906 11.91 -28.89 -17.52
CA PRO A 906 11.91 -27.58 -16.86
C PRO A 906 12.74 -26.55 -17.63
N ARG A 907 12.23 -25.33 -17.77
CA ARG A 907 12.76 -24.18 -18.52
C ARG A 907 13.67 -23.28 -17.68
N LEU A 908 14.41 -23.87 -16.74
CA LEU A 908 15.25 -23.12 -15.80
C LEU A 908 16.59 -22.68 -16.44
N PRO A 909 17.15 -21.53 -16.03
CA PRO A 909 18.47 -21.08 -16.48
C PRO A 909 19.57 -22.07 -16.05
N ARG A 910 20.75 -21.97 -16.67
CA ARG A 910 21.91 -22.75 -16.24
C ARG A 910 22.47 -22.16 -14.94
N LEU A 911 22.96 -23.03 -14.06
CA LEU A 911 23.74 -22.63 -12.88
C LEU A 911 25.21 -22.57 -13.29
N ASP A 912 25.60 -21.47 -13.95
CA ASP A 912 26.94 -21.31 -14.55
C ASP A 912 28.03 -20.91 -13.54
N VAL A 913 27.68 -20.78 -12.25
CA VAL A 913 28.59 -20.46 -11.13
C VAL A 913 28.16 -21.25 -9.88
N GLY A 914 29.11 -21.66 -9.03
CA GLY A 914 28.85 -22.35 -7.77
C GLY A 914 29.55 -21.73 -6.56
N PHE A 915 29.27 -22.28 -5.37
CA PHE A 915 29.81 -21.77 -4.09
C PHE A 915 31.34 -21.71 -4.04
N ALA A 916 32.05 -22.65 -4.69
CA ALA A 916 33.51 -22.64 -4.74
C ALA A 916 34.07 -21.45 -5.55
N ASP A 917 33.39 -21.07 -6.64
CA ASP A 917 33.76 -19.94 -7.48
C ASP A 917 33.48 -18.62 -6.76
N LEU A 918 32.33 -18.53 -6.08
CA LEU A 918 31.93 -17.37 -5.27
C LEU A 918 32.89 -17.13 -4.09
N VAL A 919 33.29 -18.19 -3.37
CA VAL A 919 34.29 -18.13 -2.29
C VAL A 919 35.66 -17.69 -2.81
N THR A 920 36.00 -18.08 -4.05
CA THR A 920 37.23 -17.62 -4.71
C THR A 920 37.14 -16.13 -5.06
N ALA A 921 36.04 -15.70 -5.68
CA ALA A 921 35.79 -14.30 -6.04
C ALA A 921 35.72 -13.35 -4.82
N GLU A 922 35.07 -13.77 -3.72
CA GLU A 922 35.02 -13.04 -2.46
C GLU A 922 36.44 -12.83 -1.90
N ARG A 923 37.25 -13.88 -1.86
CA ARG A 923 38.64 -13.82 -1.38
C ARG A 923 39.54 -12.96 -2.27
N GLU A 924 39.44 -13.08 -3.59
CA GLU A 924 40.23 -12.28 -4.53
C GLU A 924 39.87 -10.78 -4.47
N ALA A 925 38.57 -10.45 -4.40
CA ALA A 925 38.12 -9.06 -4.25
C ALA A 925 38.61 -8.42 -2.94
N LEU A 926 38.62 -9.18 -1.84
CA LEU A 926 38.98 -8.69 -0.51
C LEU A 926 40.49 -8.72 -0.19
N ALA A 927 41.28 -9.47 -0.95
CA ALA A 927 42.75 -9.50 -0.83
C ALA A 927 43.45 -8.30 -1.48
N GLY A 928 42.76 -7.57 -2.36
CA GLY A 928 43.32 -6.44 -3.11
C GLY A 928 43.23 -5.07 -2.42
N PRO A 929 43.72 -4.00 -3.10
CA PRO A 929 43.60 -2.61 -2.63
C PRO A 929 42.15 -2.16 -2.38
N GLU A 930 41.18 -2.81 -3.01
CA GLU A 930 39.74 -2.55 -2.80
C GLU A 930 39.26 -3.10 -1.46
N GLY A 931 39.57 -4.34 -1.09
CA GLY A 931 39.32 -4.84 0.27
C GLY A 931 39.94 -3.94 1.34
N GLU A 932 41.15 -3.43 1.10
CA GLU A 932 41.80 -2.44 1.98
C GLU A 932 41.15 -1.04 1.91
N ARG A 933 40.48 -0.65 0.81
CA ARG A 933 39.63 0.56 0.74
C ARG A 933 38.39 0.39 1.60
N LEU A 934 37.72 -0.76 1.50
CA LEU A 934 36.52 -1.10 2.26
C LEU A 934 36.81 -1.16 3.77
N ARG A 935 37.86 -1.87 4.19
CA ARG A 935 38.28 -1.93 5.61
C ARG A 935 38.52 -0.53 6.20
N ARG A 936 39.27 0.33 5.50
CA ARG A 936 39.53 1.73 5.92
C ARG A 936 38.32 2.65 5.82
N TYR A 937 37.34 2.35 4.96
CA TYR A 937 36.05 3.04 4.97
C TYR A 937 35.30 2.67 6.26
N TRP A 938 35.06 1.39 6.51
CA TRP A 938 34.25 0.93 7.63
C TRP A 938 34.87 1.27 9.00
N ALA A 939 36.19 1.09 9.16
CA ALA A 939 36.92 1.47 10.36
C ALA A 939 36.91 2.99 10.64
N ARG A 940 36.61 3.84 9.65
CA ARG A 940 36.43 5.29 9.81
C ARG A 940 34.97 5.67 10.01
N GLU A 941 34.05 5.09 9.23
CA GLU A 941 32.61 5.37 9.31
C GLU A 941 32.05 5.02 10.70
N LEU A 942 32.61 3.97 11.32
CA LEU A 942 32.23 3.50 12.65
C LEU A 942 33.26 3.83 13.74
N ALA A 943 34.24 4.70 13.45
CA ALA A 943 35.13 5.23 14.47
C ALA A 943 34.32 5.98 15.54
N ASP A 944 34.55 5.67 16.81
CA ASP A 944 33.82 6.23 17.95
C ASP A 944 32.28 6.10 17.83
N ALA A 945 31.77 5.07 17.15
CA ALA A 945 30.34 4.79 17.07
C ALA A 945 29.78 4.33 18.44
N PRO A 946 28.72 4.96 18.96
CA PRO A 946 28.21 4.67 20.28
C PRO A 946 27.32 3.41 20.29
N VAL A 947 27.48 2.57 21.31
CA VAL A 947 26.59 1.41 21.55
C VAL A 947 25.23 1.93 22.00
N LEU A 948 24.16 1.61 21.28
CA LEU A 948 22.81 2.12 21.50
C LEU A 948 22.24 1.56 22.81
N ALA A 949 22.04 2.44 23.80
CA ALA A 949 21.36 2.11 25.05
C ALA A 949 19.87 2.47 24.93
N LEU A 950 19.00 1.46 24.97
CA LEU A 950 17.56 1.62 24.97
C LEU A 950 16.98 1.43 26.39
N PRO A 951 15.85 2.07 26.71
CA PRO A 951 15.12 1.87 27.96
C PRO A 951 14.40 0.52 27.94
N THR A 952 15.10 -0.52 28.42
CA THR A 952 14.59 -1.90 28.53
C THR A 952 13.72 -2.06 29.78
N ASP A 953 12.60 -2.78 29.67
CA ASP A 953 11.73 -3.09 30.83
C ASP A 953 12.43 -3.98 31.86
N HIS A 954 13.41 -4.77 31.43
CA HIS A 954 14.21 -5.67 32.25
C HIS A 954 15.70 -5.36 32.11
N PRO A 955 16.51 -5.49 33.19
CA PRO A 955 17.96 -5.31 33.09
C PRO A 955 18.58 -6.39 32.21
N ARG A 956 19.52 -6.00 31.33
CA ARG A 956 20.20 -6.94 30.42
C ARG A 956 20.86 -8.10 31.21
N PRO A 957 20.56 -9.37 30.87
CA PRO A 957 21.21 -10.52 31.50
C PRO A 957 22.69 -10.60 31.13
N GLU A 958 23.52 -11.13 32.04
CA GLU A 958 24.98 -11.29 31.83
C GLU A 958 25.33 -12.24 30.66
N GLN A 959 24.37 -13.05 30.21
CA GLN A 959 24.47 -13.92 29.05
C GLN A 959 23.26 -13.69 28.13
N PRO A 960 23.44 -13.63 26.80
CA PRO A 960 22.32 -13.52 25.88
C PRO A 960 21.47 -14.80 25.93
N SER A 961 20.18 -14.64 26.18
CA SER A 961 19.21 -15.73 26.19
C SER A 961 18.74 -16.14 24.79
N PHE A 962 18.77 -15.18 23.85
CA PHE A 962 18.17 -15.25 22.52
C PHE A 962 16.69 -15.64 22.49
N VAL A 963 15.97 -15.56 23.63
CA VAL A 963 14.53 -15.84 23.70
C VAL A 963 13.76 -14.57 23.33
N GLY A 964 12.82 -14.71 22.40
CA GLY A 964 12.09 -13.58 21.87
C GLY A 964 10.69 -13.93 21.39
N GLU A 965 10.01 -12.92 20.88
CA GLU A 965 8.68 -13.04 20.31
C GLU A 965 8.66 -12.26 19.00
N PHE A 966 8.06 -12.84 17.96
CA PHE A 966 7.82 -12.10 16.71
C PHE A 966 6.46 -11.42 16.85
N LEU A 967 6.49 -10.10 16.93
CA LEU A 967 5.33 -9.25 17.05
C LEU A 967 4.97 -8.67 15.68
N GLU A 968 3.68 -8.41 15.47
CA GLU A 968 3.17 -7.84 14.22
C GLU A 968 2.10 -6.79 14.52
N ARG A 969 2.12 -5.72 13.72
CA ARG A 969 1.07 -4.72 13.62
C ARG A 969 0.79 -4.43 12.14
N PRO A 970 -0.43 -4.68 11.64
CA PRO A 970 -0.80 -4.26 10.29
C PRO A 970 -0.92 -2.73 10.24
N GLY A 971 -0.05 -2.08 9.46
CA GLY A 971 -0.23 -0.72 8.99
C GLY A 971 -1.24 -0.67 7.83
N PRO A 972 -2.03 0.40 7.67
CA PRO A 972 -3.19 0.41 6.77
C PRO A 972 -2.84 0.75 5.29
N ARG A 973 -3.80 0.64 4.34
CA ARG A 973 -3.60 0.88 2.87
C ARG A 973 -2.80 2.14 2.61
N GLU A 974 -3.34 3.16 3.24
CA GLU A 974 -2.98 4.54 3.20
C GLU A 974 -1.53 4.77 3.61
N LEU A 975 -1.01 3.93 4.51
CA LEU A 975 0.35 4.06 5.03
C LEU A 975 1.37 3.49 4.06
N ALA A 976 1.15 2.29 3.52
CA ALA A 976 2.03 1.71 2.51
C ALA A 976 1.96 2.51 1.19
N GLU A 977 0.77 2.98 0.80
CA GLU A 977 0.60 3.96 -0.27
C GLU A 977 1.42 5.21 0.01
N ALA A 978 1.19 5.90 1.13
CA ALA A 978 1.84 7.18 1.42
C ALA A 978 3.35 7.05 1.67
N MET A 979 3.85 5.91 2.14
CA MET A 979 5.29 5.59 2.12
C MET A 979 5.82 5.53 0.68
N GLY A 980 5.10 4.90 -0.25
CA GLY A 980 5.43 4.89 -1.67
C GLY A 980 5.29 6.26 -2.35
N GLN A 981 4.34 7.08 -1.90
CA GLN A 981 4.18 8.47 -2.36
C GLN A 981 5.33 9.35 -1.88
N LEU A 982 5.69 9.27 -0.59
CA LEU A 982 6.80 9.99 0.01
C LEU A 982 8.14 9.56 -0.62
N ALA A 983 8.31 8.26 -0.87
CA ALA A 983 9.45 7.72 -1.59
C ALA A 983 9.58 8.34 -2.99
N ARG A 984 8.50 8.35 -3.79
CA ARG A 984 8.49 9.00 -5.12
C ARG A 984 8.72 10.51 -5.05
N ALA A 985 8.07 11.21 -4.13
CA ALA A 985 8.16 12.66 -3.97
C ALA A 985 9.54 13.17 -3.53
N HIS A 986 10.38 12.30 -2.96
CA HIS A 986 11.75 12.58 -2.54
C HIS A 986 12.80 11.70 -3.26
N SER A 987 12.47 11.17 -4.45
CA SER A 987 13.37 10.35 -5.31
C SER A 987 14.15 9.26 -4.57
N THR A 988 13.46 8.53 -3.68
CA THR A 988 14.04 7.53 -2.78
C THR A 988 13.17 6.28 -2.69
N THR A 989 13.46 5.36 -1.77
CA THR A 989 12.75 4.07 -1.65
C THR A 989 11.88 3.99 -0.39
N VAL A 990 10.87 3.13 -0.43
CA VAL A 990 10.05 2.78 0.76
C VAL A 990 10.89 2.21 1.91
N PHE A 991 11.99 1.51 1.61
CA PHE A 991 12.95 1.05 2.62
C PHE A 991 13.70 2.21 3.27
N THR A 992 14.06 3.26 2.51
CA THR A 992 14.64 4.49 3.08
C THR A 992 13.67 5.14 4.06
N VAL A 993 12.38 5.22 3.71
CA VAL A 993 11.31 5.77 4.57
C VAL A 993 11.16 4.94 5.86
N PHE A 994 11.17 3.61 5.74
CA PHE A 994 11.10 2.70 6.89
C PHE A 994 12.30 2.86 7.84
N CYS A 995 13.53 2.79 7.31
CA CYS A 995 14.76 3.02 8.07
C CYS A 995 14.79 4.40 8.76
N ALA A 996 14.29 5.44 8.10
CA ALA A 996 14.23 6.79 8.68
C ALA A 996 13.24 6.88 9.85
N ALA A 997 12.06 6.24 9.74
CA ALA A 997 11.09 6.19 10.83
C ALA A 997 11.61 5.38 12.03
N THR A 998 12.27 4.24 11.80
CA THR A 998 12.90 3.48 12.88
C THR A 998 14.06 4.25 13.51
N THR A 999 14.87 4.97 12.72
CA THR A 999 15.93 5.82 13.27
C THR A 999 15.35 6.91 14.19
N ALA A 1000 14.26 7.56 13.77
CA ALA A 1000 13.57 8.54 14.58
C ALA A 1000 13.04 7.93 15.89
N LEU A 1001 12.41 6.75 15.84
CA LEU A 1001 11.95 6.04 17.04
C LEU A 1001 13.10 5.81 18.04
N LEU A 1002 14.21 5.26 17.57
CA LEU A 1002 15.38 4.99 18.40
C LEU A 1002 16.00 6.28 18.97
N HIS A 1003 15.94 7.39 18.23
CA HIS A 1003 16.37 8.70 18.71
C HIS A 1003 15.56 9.16 19.93
N HIS A 1004 14.22 9.09 19.88
CA HIS A 1004 13.39 9.41 21.05
C HIS A 1004 13.64 8.49 22.25
N LEU A 1005 13.70 7.18 22.01
CA LEU A 1005 13.82 6.20 23.09
C LEU A 1005 15.14 6.31 23.85
N SER A 1006 16.24 6.65 23.15
CA SER A 1006 17.59 6.68 23.73
C SER A 1006 18.13 8.09 24.00
N SER A 1007 17.56 9.14 23.38
CA SER A 1007 18.17 10.46 23.20
C SER A 1007 19.49 10.49 22.42
N TYR A 1008 19.90 9.39 21.77
CA TYR A 1008 21.14 9.33 20.99
C TYR A 1008 20.99 10.10 19.68
N THR A 1009 21.90 11.04 19.41
CA THR A 1009 21.97 11.79 18.15
C THR A 1009 22.84 11.11 17.07
N ASP A 1010 23.37 9.93 17.37
CA ASP A 1010 24.22 9.12 16.49
C ASP A 1010 23.85 7.64 16.72
N ILE A 1011 23.28 7.00 15.71
CA ILE A 1011 22.60 5.70 15.81
C ILE A 1011 23.11 4.79 14.70
N VAL A 1012 23.43 3.53 15.03
CA VAL A 1012 23.78 2.51 14.02
C VAL A 1012 22.66 1.47 13.94
N LEU A 1013 22.04 1.36 12.76
CA LEU A 1013 21.12 0.28 12.40
C LEU A 1013 21.87 -0.83 11.66
N GLY A 1014 21.39 -2.07 11.72
CA GLY A 1014 21.75 -3.11 10.74
C GLY A 1014 20.73 -3.16 9.59
N ALA A 1015 21.17 -3.02 8.35
CA ALA A 1015 20.33 -3.14 7.15
C ALA A 1015 20.82 -4.31 6.28
N PRO A 1016 19.96 -5.25 5.85
CA PRO A 1016 20.36 -6.38 5.04
C PRO A 1016 20.75 -5.94 3.61
N SER A 1017 21.66 -6.71 3.02
CA SER A 1017 22.02 -6.70 1.61
C SER A 1017 22.09 -8.13 1.09
N GLU A 1018 21.53 -8.34 -0.08
CA GLU A 1018 21.52 -9.60 -0.82
C GLU A 1018 22.93 -10.09 -1.20
N ASN A 1019 23.93 -9.18 -1.28
CA ASN A 1019 25.34 -9.46 -1.56
C ASN A 1019 25.63 -10.25 -2.87
N ARG A 1020 24.65 -10.43 -3.76
CA ARG A 1020 24.75 -11.20 -5.03
C ARG A 1020 25.39 -10.39 -6.16
N GLY A 1021 26.53 -9.78 -5.90
CA GLY A 1021 27.26 -8.94 -6.86
C GLY A 1021 28.01 -9.69 -7.99
N THR A 1022 27.79 -11.01 -8.13
CA THR A 1022 28.45 -11.88 -9.13
C THR A 1022 27.39 -12.47 -10.06
N ARG A 1023 27.53 -12.25 -11.37
CA ARG A 1023 26.62 -12.77 -12.40
C ARG A 1023 26.45 -14.29 -12.30
N GLY A 1024 25.21 -14.76 -12.36
CA GLY A 1024 24.80 -16.14 -12.12
C GLY A 1024 24.45 -16.47 -10.65
N ALA A 1025 24.87 -15.66 -9.67
CA ALA A 1025 24.52 -15.87 -8.27
C ALA A 1025 23.03 -15.59 -7.99
N GLU A 1026 22.37 -14.81 -8.84
CA GLU A 1026 20.92 -14.57 -8.88
C GLU A 1026 20.07 -15.82 -9.19
N HIS A 1027 20.69 -16.97 -9.47
CA HIS A 1027 20.03 -18.26 -9.70
C HIS A 1027 20.34 -19.32 -8.63
N LEU A 1028 21.06 -18.96 -7.57
CA LEU A 1028 21.48 -19.90 -6.52
C LEU A 1028 20.67 -19.76 -5.22
N VAL A 1029 20.36 -20.90 -4.61
CA VAL A 1029 19.81 -21.01 -3.24
C VAL A 1029 20.96 -21.25 -2.27
N GLY A 1030 21.11 -20.39 -1.24
CA GLY A 1030 22.21 -20.41 -0.27
C GLY A 1030 22.16 -19.24 0.72
N CYS A 1031 23.25 -19.02 1.45
CA CYS A 1031 23.40 -17.85 2.32
C CYS A 1031 24.40 -16.85 1.71
N PHE A 1032 23.90 -15.75 1.18
CA PHE A 1032 24.68 -14.64 0.63
C PHE A 1032 24.59 -13.39 1.51
N LEU A 1033 23.42 -13.21 2.15
CA LEU A 1033 23.05 -12.14 3.09
C LEU A 1033 24.22 -11.56 3.89
N ASN A 1034 24.49 -10.27 3.68
CA ASN A 1034 25.39 -9.46 4.49
C ASN A 1034 24.57 -8.37 5.20
N VAL A 1035 24.83 -8.09 6.48
CA VAL A 1035 24.09 -7.05 7.23
C VAL A 1035 25.00 -5.85 7.46
N LEU A 1036 24.63 -4.73 6.85
CA LEU A 1036 25.42 -3.52 6.76
C LEU A 1036 25.10 -2.57 7.93
N PRO A 1037 26.10 -2.08 8.67
CA PRO A 1037 25.88 -1.06 9.68
C PRO A 1037 25.65 0.32 9.05
N VAL A 1038 24.46 0.87 9.23
CA VAL A 1038 24.02 2.18 8.73
C VAL A 1038 24.07 3.19 9.87
N ARG A 1039 25.15 3.97 9.94
CA ARG A 1039 25.30 5.05 10.93
C ARG A 1039 24.54 6.30 10.47
N VAL A 1040 23.65 6.82 11.32
CA VAL A 1040 22.78 7.97 11.00
C VAL A 1040 22.90 9.04 12.09
N ASN A 1041 23.15 10.27 11.65
CA ASN A 1041 23.28 11.43 12.53
C ASN A 1041 21.95 12.19 12.65
N CYS A 1042 21.32 12.11 13.83
CA CYS A 1042 20.08 12.78 14.21
C CYS A 1042 20.33 14.11 14.96
N SER A 1043 21.58 14.60 15.02
CA SER A 1043 21.88 15.86 15.70
C SER A 1043 21.32 17.08 14.97
N GLY A 1044 21.03 18.13 15.74
CA GLY A 1044 20.44 19.37 15.26
C GLY A 1044 18.92 19.35 15.09
N ASP A 1045 18.24 18.31 15.61
CA ASP A 1045 16.77 18.13 15.54
C ASP A 1045 16.19 18.32 14.12
N PRO A 1046 16.64 17.50 13.14
CA PRO A 1046 16.25 17.65 11.74
C PRO A 1046 14.75 17.43 11.52
N THR A 1047 14.22 18.05 10.47
CA THR A 1047 12.94 17.62 9.88
C THR A 1047 13.03 16.17 9.39
N PHE A 1048 11.90 15.47 9.29
CA PHE A 1048 11.93 14.11 8.75
C PHE A 1048 12.39 14.06 7.29
N THR A 1049 12.15 15.09 6.47
CA THR A 1049 12.76 15.22 5.14
C THR A 1049 14.29 15.21 5.22
N GLU A 1050 14.88 16.03 6.10
CA GLU A 1050 16.34 16.04 6.30
C GLU A 1050 16.86 14.73 6.91
N LEU A 1051 16.08 14.04 7.77
CA LEU A 1051 16.44 12.70 8.24
C LEU A 1051 16.36 11.66 7.12
N LEU A 1052 15.32 11.71 6.28
CA LEU A 1052 15.12 10.83 5.12
C LEU A 1052 16.26 11.00 4.10
N GLU A 1053 16.72 12.23 3.89
CA GLU A 1053 17.92 12.55 3.11
C GLU A 1053 19.19 11.98 3.76
N ARG A 1054 19.42 12.22 5.06
CA ARG A 1054 20.59 11.68 5.80
C ARG A 1054 20.62 10.15 5.83
N VAL A 1055 19.46 9.51 5.99
CA VAL A 1055 19.27 8.04 5.98
C VAL A 1055 19.45 7.50 4.57
N GLY A 1056 18.91 8.19 3.57
CA GLY A 1056 19.17 7.92 2.15
C GLY A 1056 20.66 7.95 1.84
N GLU A 1057 21.37 9.00 2.26
CA GLU A 1057 22.83 9.08 2.12
C GLU A 1057 23.57 7.96 2.87
N SER A 1058 23.17 7.60 4.09
CA SER A 1058 23.86 6.57 4.88
C SER A 1058 23.60 5.16 4.36
N LEU A 1059 22.37 4.83 3.94
CA LEU A 1059 22.06 3.60 3.22
C LEU A 1059 22.83 3.54 1.90
N PHE A 1060 22.85 4.65 1.16
CA PHE A 1060 23.60 4.77 -0.08
C PHE A 1060 25.12 4.56 0.14
N ARG A 1061 25.71 5.20 1.15
CA ARG A 1061 27.11 4.99 1.56
C ARG A 1061 27.38 3.53 1.96
N ALA A 1062 26.48 2.90 2.71
CA ALA A 1062 26.60 1.50 3.07
C ALA A 1062 26.58 0.58 1.83
N TYR A 1063 25.66 0.82 0.89
CA TYR A 1063 25.59 0.07 -0.37
C TYR A 1063 26.80 0.32 -1.30
N GLU A 1064 27.43 1.50 -1.31
CA GLU A 1064 28.74 1.73 -1.98
C GLU A 1064 29.90 0.89 -1.38
N HIS A 1065 29.72 0.29 -0.20
CA HIS A 1065 30.76 -0.45 0.53
C HIS A 1065 30.32 -1.85 1.01
N GLN A 1066 29.18 -2.35 0.50
CA GLN A 1066 28.52 -3.59 0.93
C GLN A 1066 29.31 -4.89 0.68
N ARG A 1067 30.34 -4.84 -0.16
CA ARG A 1067 31.20 -5.98 -0.51
C ARG A 1067 32.13 -6.43 0.62
N LEU A 1068 32.21 -5.72 1.74
CA LEU A 1068 32.93 -6.21 2.93
C LEU A 1068 31.96 -6.97 3.86
N PRO A 1069 32.19 -8.25 4.15
CA PRO A 1069 31.35 -9.02 5.07
C PRO A 1069 31.34 -8.45 6.48
N PHE A 1070 30.22 -8.55 7.20
CA PHE A 1070 30.09 -7.98 8.55
C PHE A 1070 31.16 -8.45 9.54
N ALA A 1071 31.60 -9.72 9.49
CA ALA A 1071 32.72 -10.19 10.31
C ALA A 1071 34.03 -9.41 10.07
N GLU A 1072 34.34 -9.08 8.81
CA GLU A 1072 35.50 -8.25 8.42
C GLU A 1072 35.30 -6.77 8.79
N ILE A 1073 34.05 -6.28 8.85
CA ILE A 1073 33.72 -4.97 9.42
C ILE A 1073 34.05 -4.96 10.93
N VAL A 1074 33.63 -5.99 11.68
CA VAL A 1074 33.91 -6.11 13.13
C VAL A 1074 35.41 -6.14 13.42
N ASP A 1075 36.20 -6.89 12.65
CA ASP A 1075 37.65 -7.01 12.87
C ASP A 1075 38.45 -5.78 12.39
N ALA A 1076 37.89 -4.98 11.47
CA ALA A 1076 38.43 -3.68 11.06
C ALA A 1076 38.11 -2.55 12.06
N VAL A 1077 36.87 -2.51 12.59
CA VAL A 1077 36.39 -1.50 13.55
C VAL A 1077 36.90 -1.77 14.97
N ARG A 1078 36.96 -3.04 15.37
CA ARG A 1078 37.35 -3.52 16.71
C ARG A 1078 36.56 -2.87 17.86
N PRO A 1079 35.21 -2.96 17.82
CA PRO A 1079 34.35 -2.38 18.84
C PRO A 1079 34.57 -3.06 20.21
N GLU A 1080 34.22 -2.35 21.29
CA GLU A 1080 34.24 -2.90 22.64
C GLU A 1080 33.18 -4.00 22.78
N ARG A 1081 33.60 -5.21 23.21
CA ARG A 1081 32.73 -6.39 23.25
C ARG A 1081 32.10 -6.57 24.64
N THR A 1082 30.95 -5.96 24.84
CA THR A 1082 30.09 -6.22 26.01
C THR A 1082 29.38 -7.58 25.89
N PRO A 1083 29.41 -8.45 26.92
CA PRO A 1083 28.60 -9.67 26.95
C PRO A 1083 27.10 -9.36 26.79
N GLY A 1084 26.40 -10.16 25.98
CA GLY A 1084 24.97 -10.00 25.73
C GLY A 1084 24.57 -8.80 24.86
N GLN A 1085 25.52 -8.13 24.19
CA GLN A 1085 25.24 -7.12 23.16
C GLN A 1085 25.82 -7.56 21.80
N HIS A 1086 25.11 -7.25 20.71
CA HIS A 1086 25.65 -7.44 19.35
C HIS A 1086 26.71 -6.36 19.04
N PRO A 1087 27.82 -6.66 18.32
CA PRO A 1087 29.06 -5.87 18.43
C PRO A 1087 29.07 -4.46 17.83
N ILE A 1088 28.10 -4.07 16.99
CA ILE A 1088 28.12 -2.76 16.29
C ILE A 1088 26.77 -2.05 16.37
N TYR A 1089 25.69 -2.74 16.01
CA TYR A 1089 24.31 -2.25 16.11
C TYR A 1089 23.49 -3.20 16.99
N GLN A 1090 22.48 -2.67 17.68
CA GLN A 1090 21.59 -3.45 18.54
C GLN A 1090 20.20 -3.67 17.91
N VAL A 1091 19.92 -2.95 16.80
CA VAL A 1091 18.63 -2.95 16.10
C VAL A 1091 18.84 -3.15 14.60
N THR A 1092 17.99 -3.95 13.94
CA THR A 1092 17.96 -4.06 12.46
C THR A 1092 16.69 -3.47 11.84
N CYS A 1093 16.75 -3.20 10.54
CA CYS A 1093 15.64 -2.71 9.71
C CYS A 1093 15.63 -3.46 8.38
N GLU A 1094 14.50 -4.06 8.03
CA GLU A 1094 14.31 -4.88 6.82
C GLU A 1094 12.97 -4.54 6.16
N LEU A 1095 12.87 -4.59 4.83
CA LEU A 1095 11.59 -4.41 4.13
C LEU A 1095 11.50 -5.30 2.88
N GLN A 1096 10.45 -6.10 2.81
CA GLN A 1096 10.05 -6.93 1.67
C GLN A 1096 8.94 -6.22 0.87
N LEU A 1097 9.05 -6.28 -0.46
CA LEU A 1097 8.09 -5.74 -1.42
C LEU A 1097 6.98 -6.77 -1.76
N PRO A 1098 5.88 -6.36 -2.41
CA PRO A 1098 4.86 -7.30 -2.87
C PRO A 1098 5.45 -8.41 -3.74
N ASP A 1099 4.89 -9.61 -3.62
CA ASP A 1099 5.20 -10.78 -4.46
C ASP A 1099 6.69 -11.17 -4.53
N TRP A 1100 7.49 -10.79 -3.52
CA TRP A 1100 8.93 -11.10 -3.40
C TRP A 1100 9.25 -12.60 -3.37
N MET A 1101 8.28 -13.44 -3.00
CA MET A 1101 8.30 -14.89 -3.19
C MET A 1101 7.26 -15.29 -4.24
N PRO A 1102 7.55 -15.13 -5.54
CA PRO A 1102 6.64 -15.53 -6.60
C PRO A 1102 6.66 -17.06 -6.70
N ILE A 1103 5.50 -17.64 -6.44
CA ILE A 1103 5.24 -19.07 -6.41
C ILE A 1103 3.98 -19.32 -7.21
N ASP A 1104 4.10 -20.11 -8.27
CA ASP A 1104 2.95 -20.69 -8.93
C ASP A 1104 3.24 -22.16 -9.21
N LEU A 1105 2.31 -22.99 -8.80
CA LEU A 1105 2.19 -24.33 -9.34
C LEU A 1105 1.14 -24.13 -10.49
N PRO A 1106 1.19 -24.65 -11.74
CA PRO A 1106 0.52 -24.06 -12.94
C PRO A 1106 -0.95 -23.60 -12.93
N GLY A 1107 -1.27 -22.50 -12.25
CA GLY A 1107 -2.64 -22.09 -11.96
C GLY A 1107 -2.96 -21.96 -10.48
N CYS A 1108 -1.93 -21.90 -9.65
CA CYS A 1108 -2.01 -22.27 -8.27
C CYS A 1108 -1.43 -21.24 -7.29
N ALA A 1109 -2.36 -20.60 -6.60
CA ALA A 1109 -2.31 -19.60 -5.54
C ALA A 1109 -1.86 -19.95 -4.11
N THR A 1110 -0.93 -19.16 -3.57
CA THR A 1110 -0.18 -19.51 -2.36
C THR A 1110 0.36 -18.29 -1.65
N SER A 1111 0.08 -18.15 -0.36
CA SER A 1111 0.93 -17.33 0.51
C SER A 1111 1.97 -18.17 1.24
N TYR A 1112 2.88 -17.42 1.84
CA TYR A 1112 3.72 -17.80 2.94
C TYR A 1112 3.17 -17.28 4.27
N GLU A 1113 3.31 -18.05 5.34
CA GLU A 1113 3.37 -17.55 6.71
C GLU A 1113 4.80 -17.80 7.25
N LEU A 1114 5.46 -16.76 7.78
CA LEU A 1114 6.70 -16.93 8.56
C LEU A 1114 6.31 -17.12 10.04
N VAL A 1115 6.67 -18.26 10.62
CA VAL A 1115 6.16 -18.66 11.95
C VAL A 1115 7.13 -18.28 13.06
N SER A 1116 6.66 -17.59 14.10
CA SER A 1116 7.51 -17.33 15.26
C SER A 1116 7.94 -18.62 15.97
N HIS A 1117 9.25 -18.79 16.12
CA HIS A 1117 9.89 -19.92 16.83
C HIS A 1117 10.45 -19.52 18.21
N GLY A 1118 10.05 -18.36 18.73
CA GLY A 1118 10.32 -17.94 20.11
C GLY A 1118 11.75 -17.43 20.38
N THR A 1119 12.42 -16.87 19.36
CA THR A 1119 13.77 -16.30 19.50
C THR A 1119 13.83 -14.80 19.22
N ALA A 1120 14.95 -14.18 19.59
CA ALA A 1120 15.40 -12.89 19.10
C ALA A 1120 16.91 -12.93 18.81
N ARG A 1121 17.33 -12.56 17.59
CA ARG A 1121 18.77 -12.47 17.24
C ARG A 1121 19.43 -11.22 17.79
N TYR A 1122 18.67 -10.13 17.87
CA TYR A 1122 19.12 -8.80 18.29
C TYR A 1122 18.34 -8.34 19.54
N ASP A 1123 18.46 -7.07 19.93
CA ASP A 1123 17.57 -6.51 20.95
C ASP A 1123 16.18 -6.27 20.34
N LEU A 1124 16.18 -5.78 19.10
CA LEU A 1124 15.03 -5.52 18.24
C LEU A 1124 15.40 -5.81 16.78
N SER A 1125 14.50 -6.41 16.00
CA SER A 1125 14.57 -6.40 14.54
C SER A 1125 13.26 -5.94 13.95
N PHE A 1126 13.26 -4.75 13.34
CA PHE A 1126 12.08 -4.21 12.66
C PHE A 1126 12.06 -4.72 11.22
N HIS A 1127 10.99 -5.40 10.85
CA HIS A 1127 10.74 -5.86 9.48
C HIS A 1127 9.45 -5.22 8.96
N ALA A 1128 9.34 -5.09 7.64
CA ALA A 1128 8.16 -4.56 6.98
C ALA A 1128 7.82 -5.39 5.75
N LEU A 1129 6.64 -5.99 5.71
CA LEU A 1129 6.13 -6.58 4.47
C LEU A 1129 5.12 -5.62 3.85
N MET A 1130 5.36 -5.23 2.60
CA MET A 1130 4.34 -4.67 1.71
C MET A 1130 3.76 -5.83 0.91
N HIS A 1131 2.45 -6.06 0.96
CA HIS A 1131 1.80 -7.26 0.38
C HIS A 1131 0.72 -6.90 -0.64
N ARG A 1132 -0.56 -7.00 -0.31
CA ARG A 1132 -1.68 -6.39 -1.08
C ARG A 1132 -2.77 -5.78 -0.18
N GLU A 1133 -2.53 -5.66 1.12
CA GLU A 1133 -3.54 -5.38 2.16
C GLU A 1133 -3.15 -4.56 3.41
N GLY A 1134 -1.87 -4.49 3.77
CA GLY A 1134 -1.33 -3.45 4.66
C GLY A 1134 0.11 -3.00 4.37
N ILE A 1135 0.78 -2.52 5.41
CA ILE A 1135 2.21 -2.77 5.61
C ILE A 1135 2.32 -3.49 6.94
N SER A 1136 2.56 -4.80 6.93
CA SER A 1136 2.82 -5.56 8.16
C SER A 1136 4.15 -5.09 8.75
N ALA A 1137 4.06 -4.20 9.74
CA ALA A 1137 5.21 -3.77 10.52
C ALA A 1137 5.42 -4.80 11.64
N MET A 1138 6.57 -5.46 11.60
CA MET A 1138 6.87 -6.60 12.45
C MET A 1138 8.12 -6.30 13.30
N LEU A 1139 8.19 -6.91 14.48
CA LEU A 1139 9.28 -6.74 15.43
C LEU A 1139 9.66 -8.09 16.05
N GLU A 1140 10.84 -8.61 15.74
CA GLU A 1140 11.49 -9.62 16.58
C GLU A 1140 11.96 -8.89 17.86
N VAL A 1141 11.31 -9.15 19.01
CA VAL A 1141 11.63 -8.50 20.29
C VAL A 1141 12.32 -9.46 21.25
N ASN A 1142 13.40 -9.00 21.89
CA ASN A 1142 14.08 -9.78 22.93
C ASN A 1142 13.31 -9.77 24.25
N THR A 1143 12.54 -10.82 24.51
CA THR A 1143 11.69 -10.99 25.70
C THR A 1143 12.45 -11.06 27.03
N SER A 1144 13.78 -11.16 27.01
CA SER A 1144 14.62 -11.07 28.22
C SER A 1144 15.07 -9.64 28.53
N LEU A 1145 14.75 -8.69 27.65
CA LEU A 1145 14.97 -7.25 27.84
C LEU A 1145 13.65 -6.48 27.94
N TRP A 1146 12.65 -6.87 27.15
CA TRP A 1146 11.43 -6.10 26.89
C TRP A 1146 10.16 -6.95 27.10
N GLU A 1147 9.11 -6.33 27.62
CA GLU A 1147 7.79 -6.97 27.72
C GLU A 1147 7.04 -6.90 26.38
N ARG A 1148 6.15 -7.87 26.13
CA ARG A 1148 5.34 -7.95 24.89
C ARG A 1148 4.62 -6.64 24.62
N ASP A 1149 4.00 -6.05 25.63
CA ASP A 1149 3.22 -4.82 25.48
C ASP A 1149 4.11 -3.61 25.17
N THR A 1150 5.36 -3.56 25.66
CA THR A 1150 6.35 -2.54 25.27
C THR A 1150 6.82 -2.73 23.83
N GLY A 1151 7.08 -3.97 23.40
CA GLY A 1151 7.41 -4.28 22.00
C GLY A 1151 6.28 -3.89 21.04
N LEU A 1152 5.03 -4.22 21.39
CA LEU A 1152 3.85 -3.80 20.64
C LEU A 1152 3.70 -2.27 20.62
N ALA A 1153 3.92 -1.60 21.75
CA ALA A 1153 3.92 -0.14 21.80
C ALA A 1153 4.98 0.49 20.89
N ARG A 1154 6.13 -0.17 20.64
CA ARG A 1154 7.13 0.33 19.69
C ARG A 1154 6.75 0.12 18.23
N LEU A 1155 6.00 -0.93 17.91
CA LEU A 1155 5.37 -1.05 16.59
C LEU A 1155 4.27 0.00 16.41
N ASP A 1156 3.44 0.25 17.43
CA ASP A 1156 2.42 1.30 17.41
C ASP A 1156 3.05 2.70 17.27
N GLN A 1157 4.21 2.94 17.90
CA GLN A 1157 4.99 4.17 17.74
C GLN A 1157 5.70 4.26 16.38
N LEU A 1158 6.25 3.16 15.84
CA LEU A 1158 6.85 3.17 14.50
C LEU A 1158 5.80 3.46 13.43
N LEU A 1159 4.62 2.84 13.52
CA LEU A 1159 3.47 3.13 12.67
C LEU A 1159 2.93 4.56 12.90
N GLY A 1160 2.99 5.06 14.14
CA GLY A 1160 2.68 6.44 14.50
C GLY A 1160 3.62 7.45 13.83
N ILE A 1161 4.94 7.20 13.87
CA ILE A 1161 5.95 7.99 13.16
C ILE A 1161 5.72 7.90 11.66
N LEU A 1162 5.63 6.70 11.08
CA LEU A 1162 5.38 6.51 9.65
C LEU A 1162 4.12 7.27 9.21
N SER A 1163 3.05 7.25 10.01
CA SER A 1163 1.80 7.99 9.74
C SER A 1163 1.97 9.51 9.88
N ARG A 1164 2.76 9.98 10.85
CA ARG A 1164 3.11 11.39 11.04
C ARG A 1164 3.96 11.94 9.89
N VAL A 1165 4.93 11.18 9.42
CA VAL A 1165 5.94 11.66 8.45
C VAL A 1165 5.49 11.50 7.00
N THR A 1166 4.63 10.54 6.71
CA THR A 1166 3.95 10.46 5.39
C THR A 1166 2.87 11.53 5.21
N THR A 1167 2.37 12.14 6.30
CA THR A 1167 1.41 13.26 6.25
C THR A 1167 2.06 14.62 6.45
N ASN A 1168 3.04 14.74 7.34
CA ASN A 1168 3.91 15.92 7.48
C ASN A 1168 5.40 15.51 7.54
N PRO A 1169 6.07 15.33 6.39
CA PRO A 1169 7.51 15.02 6.35
C PRO A 1169 8.39 16.17 6.86
N LYS A 1170 7.81 17.35 7.12
CA LYS A 1170 8.51 18.54 7.60
C LYS A 1170 8.50 18.67 9.13
N SER A 1171 7.85 17.73 9.84
CA SER A 1171 7.95 17.64 11.31
C SER A 1171 9.41 17.42 11.72
N ARG A 1172 9.91 18.13 12.74
CA ARG A 1172 11.20 17.81 13.39
C ARG A 1172 11.12 16.51 14.17
N LEU A 1173 12.27 15.90 14.47
CA LEU A 1173 12.29 14.68 15.27
C LEU A 1173 11.61 14.91 16.63
N SER A 1174 11.94 15.99 17.34
CA SER A 1174 11.32 16.33 18.63
C SER A 1174 9.78 16.47 18.60
N GLU A 1175 9.16 16.63 17.43
CA GLU A 1175 7.72 16.78 17.20
C GLU A 1175 7.02 15.48 16.77
N LEU A 1176 7.76 14.38 16.58
CA LEU A 1176 7.20 13.08 16.20
C LEU A 1176 6.56 12.37 17.40
N PRO A 1177 5.46 11.62 17.19
CA PRO A 1177 4.74 10.93 18.27
C PRO A 1177 5.47 9.64 18.69
N VAL A 1178 6.02 9.64 19.90
CA VAL A 1178 6.62 8.49 20.60
C VAL A 1178 6.18 8.48 22.07
#